data_AF-A0A0G2E5F3-F1
#
_entry.id   AF-A0A0G2E5F3-F1
#
_cell.length_a   1.000
_cell.length_b   1.000
_cell.length_c   1.000
_cell.angle_alpha   90.00
_cell.angle_beta   90.00
_cell.angle_gamma   90.00
#
_symmetry.space_group_name_H-M   'P 1'
#
loop_
_entity.id
_entity.type
_entity.pdbx_description
1 polymer ?
#
loop_
_entity_poly.entity_id
_entity_poly.type
_entity_poly.pdbx_seq_one_letter_code
_entity_poly.pdbx_strand_id
1 'polypeptide(L)'
;MTDAKFPLDLFCRSIVRFLEAIEYDDNNYSTRDERAKVLRDVYLKTMGFFYQPVPRATLKHVDPARILAAARTCSIYSVYCMPLTGREVQVGTAIYFAILALLDDETDADPSAQMTSFWDDLLRAGGQQQQFQHPYWILLGEMLPDFLSRFGSFCAFNIMRSTFDYFQGCWMEQPRFTGPRGADAYPLFLRHLNGLGGSCIGALFPAAAFDESRLFNDISVVMAQMNGPVPLINDLISFYKEWDRDEPNLVSNWCAVDGIGMEAALERLTDQTIHSCVQLLRVLAERGDAQVLDTVRAFLHGYVTFHVCDPRYRLGDVCQAAAETAAPVDGPKFRHYYEKITGVGCIDVDWTVPPETLQLDVDTLHSEGEFCNDDLCTGEIMHQATEKLGNLHAALSANPDLASAVRSIHTRFSDGKSIGDDEERTHISTLSAIIKSCPQLRELHISDHLPLPSAAFADLHNSLTQLPSLSHLTFSLADTYWEFCSPLEHSINEATLLHALTQSSFRSVALTVHQGPSGPLHLNPVYPCSQSITQLRLHNAYITTATLCKLIAAVPRVRDLDLCLVRWADSDRCRSVVGPRLDVAAVGAAVVASPAAATLERLRLAVVYETHSHMDGQAGGGHDGQWGPFGTFPSLRACVRLRALEMAPELLLGGWNRDVKEDLGGLGLKRLEIKWFKDEVKGLADVVADITKVYSSLRRNA
;
A
#
# COMPACT_ATOMS: atom_id res chain seq x y z
N MET A 1 10.95 21.35 39.02
CA MET A 1 10.65 22.69 38.48
C MET A 1 11.67 23.69 39.01
N THR A 2 12.51 24.22 38.14
CA THR A 2 13.41 25.32 38.47
C THR A 2 12.65 26.64 38.32
N ASP A 3 12.66 27.50 39.33
CA ASP A 3 12.24 28.92 39.23
C ASP A 3 13.13 29.75 38.27
N ALA A 4 13.91 29.08 37.41
CA ALA A 4 14.87 29.68 36.50
C ALA A 4 14.15 30.20 35.26
N LYS A 5 14.31 31.51 35.01
CA LYS A 5 13.83 32.16 33.80
C LYS A 5 14.49 31.55 32.56
N PHE A 6 13.70 31.35 31.50
CA PHE A 6 14.22 30.89 30.20
C PHE A 6 15.38 31.78 29.70
N PRO A 7 16.52 31.21 29.27
CA PRO A 7 17.69 31.97 28.83
C PRO A 7 17.50 32.51 27.40
N LEU A 8 16.57 33.46 27.24
CA LEU A 8 16.12 33.99 25.95
C LEU A 8 17.27 34.51 25.07
N ASP A 9 18.19 35.29 25.64
CA ASP A 9 19.30 35.89 24.89
C ASP A 9 20.26 34.81 24.35
N LEU A 10 20.57 33.81 25.19
CA LEU A 10 21.42 32.69 24.80
C LEU A 10 20.76 31.87 23.69
N PHE A 11 19.46 31.58 23.82
CA PHE A 11 18.70 30.85 22.82
C PHE A 11 18.66 31.59 21.48
N CYS A 12 18.32 32.88 21.47
CA CYS A 12 18.31 33.69 20.25
C CYS A 12 19.68 33.70 19.56
N ARG A 13 20.75 33.91 20.34
CA ARG A 13 22.14 33.86 19.85
C ARG A 13 22.48 32.50 19.25
N SER A 14 22.10 31.41 19.91
CA SER A 14 22.36 30.05 19.42
C SER A 14 21.67 29.76 18.09
N ILE A 15 20.38 30.12 17.97
CA ILE A 15 19.64 29.95 16.71
C ILE A 15 20.26 30.81 15.60
N VAL A 16 20.56 32.09 15.86
CA VAL A 16 21.19 32.98 14.87
C VAL A 16 22.53 32.44 14.40
N ARG A 17 23.41 32.04 15.32
CA ARG A 17 24.71 31.42 14.98
C ARG A 17 24.55 30.20 14.10
N PHE A 18 23.55 29.36 14.40
CA PHE A 18 23.26 28.17 13.60
C PHE A 18 22.78 28.51 12.19
N LEU A 19 21.79 29.41 12.07
CA LEU A 19 21.24 29.83 10.77
C LEU A 19 22.27 30.53 9.88
N GLU A 20 23.12 31.37 10.46
CA GLU A 20 24.24 32.00 9.76
C GLU A 20 25.25 30.95 9.27
N ALA A 21 25.59 29.96 10.11
CA ALA A 21 26.59 28.95 9.78
C ALA A 21 26.18 27.98 8.66
N ILE A 22 24.88 27.67 8.54
CA ILE A 22 24.37 26.85 7.43
C ILE A 22 23.97 27.68 6.21
N GLU A 23 24.17 29.00 6.24
CA GLU A 23 23.78 29.93 5.18
C GLU A 23 22.29 29.80 4.81
N TYR A 24 21.42 29.80 5.83
CA TYR A 24 20.01 29.45 5.67
C TYR A 24 19.28 30.26 4.58
N ASP A 25 18.74 29.54 3.61
CA ASP A 25 17.91 30.08 2.53
C ASP A 25 16.97 29.00 1.96
N ASP A 26 15.76 28.87 2.52
CA ASP A 26 14.75 27.94 1.99
C ASP A 26 14.12 28.50 0.71
N ASN A 27 14.56 27.95 -0.42
CA ASN A 27 14.02 28.16 -1.75
C ASN A 27 13.50 26.85 -2.37
N ASN A 28 13.14 25.87 -1.53
CA ASN A 28 12.78 24.51 -1.94
C ASN A 28 11.52 24.45 -2.84
N TYR A 29 10.70 25.50 -2.83
CA TYR A 29 9.52 25.64 -3.68
C TYR A 29 9.53 27.02 -4.33
N SER A 30 9.09 27.10 -5.58
CA SER A 30 9.12 28.36 -6.34
C SER A 30 8.11 29.37 -5.78
N THR A 31 7.00 28.88 -5.22
CA THR A 31 5.94 29.71 -4.64
C THR A 31 5.32 29.06 -3.40
N ARG A 32 4.74 29.90 -2.54
CA ARG A 32 3.94 29.47 -1.38
C ARG A 32 2.71 28.65 -1.79
N ASP A 33 2.07 29.01 -2.90
CA ASP A 33 0.90 28.31 -3.43
C ASP A 33 1.23 26.89 -3.92
N GLU A 34 2.39 26.72 -4.53
CA GLU A 34 2.90 25.40 -4.92
C GLU A 34 3.07 24.51 -3.69
N ARG A 35 3.78 25.02 -2.66
CA ARG A 35 3.97 24.32 -1.39
C ARG A 35 2.64 23.97 -0.72
N ALA A 36 1.65 24.87 -0.74
CA ALA A 36 0.31 24.62 -0.18
C ALA A 36 -0.45 23.49 -0.89
N LYS A 37 -0.39 23.45 -2.24
CA LYS A 37 -1.03 22.38 -3.03
C LYS A 37 -0.40 21.02 -2.75
N VAL A 38 0.93 20.99 -2.70
CA VAL A 38 1.76 19.83 -2.39
C VAL A 38 1.41 19.29 -0.98
N LEU A 39 1.32 20.19 -0.01
CA LEU A 39 0.95 19.89 1.38
C LEU A 39 -0.46 19.30 1.50
N ARG A 40 -1.44 19.88 0.80
CA ARG A 40 -2.81 19.35 0.75
C ARG A 40 -2.84 17.94 0.19
N ASP A 41 -2.18 17.67 -0.94
CA ASP A 41 -2.17 16.33 -1.55
C ASP A 41 -1.55 15.28 -0.61
N VAL A 42 -0.42 15.60 0.02
CA VAL A 42 0.26 14.70 0.96
C VAL A 42 -0.64 14.42 2.15
N TYR A 43 -1.17 15.46 2.78
CA TYR A 43 -2.03 15.33 3.95
C TYR A 43 -3.27 14.47 3.66
N LEU A 44 -3.95 14.70 2.54
CA LEU A 44 -5.15 13.92 2.20
C LEU A 44 -4.85 12.44 2.00
N LYS A 45 -3.72 12.11 1.37
CA LYS A 45 -3.30 10.71 1.18
C LYS A 45 -2.82 10.08 2.49
N THR A 46 -2.10 10.82 3.32
CA THR A 46 -1.70 10.40 4.67
C THR A 46 -2.92 10.10 5.53
N MET A 47 -3.91 10.98 5.53
CA MET A 47 -5.20 10.73 6.18
C MET A 47 -5.86 9.49 5.60
N GLY A 48 -5.89 9.34 4.27
CA GLY A 48 -6.44 8.17 3.59
C GLY A 48 -5.92 6.83 4.12
N PHE A 49 -4.64 6.75 4.52
CA PHE A 49 -4.08 5.58 5.20
C PHE A 49 -4.74 5.34 6.56
N PHE A 50 -4.83 6.35 7.42
CA PHE A 50 -5.45 6.22 8.76
C PHE A 50 -6.96 5.91 8.72
N TYR A 51 -7.62 6.09 7.58
CA TYR A 51 -9.00 5.65 7.36
C TYR A 51 -9.15 4.22 6.83
N GLN A 52 -8.05 3.51 6.57
CA GLN A 52 -8.10 2.11 6.17
C GLN A 52 -8.51 1.21 7.34
N PRO A 53 -9.09 0.01 7.09
CA PRO A 53 -9.62 -0.85 8.13
C PRO A 53 -8.61 -1.20 9.23
N VAL A 54 -7.38 -1.59 8.85
CA VAL A 54 -6.35 -2.00 9.82
C VAL A 54 -5.93 -0.81 10.69
N PRO A 55 -5.49 0.34 10.15
CA PRO A 55 -5.17 1.50 10.98
C PRO A 55 -6.30 1.96 11.90
N ARG A 56 -7.55 1.98 11.43
CA ARG A 56 -8.71 2.33 12.27
C ARG A 56 -8.93 1.35 13.42
N ALA A 57 -8.82 0.06 13.15
CA ALA A 57 -9.00 -0.97 14.17
C ALA A 57 -7.87 -0.93 15.21
N THR A 58 -6.63 -0.76 14.74
CA THR A 58 -5.44 -0.71 15.59
C THR A 58 -5.40 0.55 16.46
N LEU A 59 -5.83 1.71 15.92
CA LEU A 59 -5.82 3.00 16.61
C LEU A 59 -7.17 3.36 17.27
N LYS A 60 -8.09 2.40 17.44
CA LYS A 60 -9.46 2.66 17.95
C LYS A 60 -9.52 3.35 19.32
N HIS A 61 -8.46 3.25 20.10
CA HIS A 61 -8.35 3.87 21.44
C HIS A 61 -7.54 5.17 21.45
N VAL A 62 -6.95 5.55 20.32
CA VAL A 62 -6.18 6.79 20.19
C VAL A 62 -7.15 7.93 19.87
N ASP A 63 -7.02 9.03 20.61
CA ASP A 63 -7.79 10.25 20.36
C ASP A 63 -7.65 10.69 18.89
N PRO A 64 -8.76 10.83 18.12
CA PRO A 64 -8.71 11.31 16.74
C PRO A 64 -7.96 12.63 16.57
N ALA A 65 -8.00 13.53 17.57
CA ALA A 65 -7.27 14.79 17.52
C ALA A 65 -5.74 14.56 17.48
N ARG A 66 -5.24 13.51 18.14
CA ARG A 66 -3.82 13.12 18.07
C ARG A 66 -3.44 12.59 16.70
N ILE A 67 -4.29 11.77 16.09
CA ILE A 67 -4.07 11.26 14.72
C ILE A 67 -4.02 12.42 13.73
N LEU A 68 -4.95 13.37 13.83
CA LEU A 68 -4.99 14.57 12.99
C LEU A 68 -3.74 15.45 13.21
N ALA A 69 -3.32 15.66 14.45
CA ALA A 69 -2.13 16.44 14.77
C ALA A 69 -0.84 15.76 14.24
N ALA A 70 -0.71 14.45 14.39
CA ALA A 70 0.41 13.66 13.89
C ALA A 70 0.46 13.71 12.35
N ALA A 71 -0.66 13.42 11.68
CA ALA A 71 -0.75 13.49 10.22
C ALA A 71 -0.44 14.89 9.68
N ARG A 72 -0.92 15.95 10.33
CA ARG A 72 -0.64 17.35 9.96
C ARG A 72 0.86 17.64 10.07
N THR A 73 1.44 17.42 11.24
CA THR A 73 2.86 17.70 11.53
C THR A 73 3.77 16.92 10.58
N CYS A 74 3.48 15.64 10.37
CA CYS A 74 4.32 14.77 9.52
C CYS A 74 4.15 15.06 8.02
N SER A 75 2.99 15.59 7.60
CA SER A 75 2.81 16.10 6.24
C SER A 75 3.64 17.36 6.01
N ILE A 76 3.67 18.29 6.97
CA ILE A 76 4.53 19.49 6.89
C ILE A 76 5.99 19.06 6.84
N TYR A 77 6.42 18.20 7.77
CA TYR A 77 7.78 17.66 7.79
C TYR A 77 8.16 17.07 6.44
N SER A 78 7.36 16.14 5.92
CA SER A 78 7.64 15.46 4.66
C SER A 78 7.76 16.44 3.48
N VAL A 79 6.83 17.38 3.36
CA VAL A 79 6.81 18.33 2.24
C VAL A 79 7.97 19.32 2.31
N TYR A 80 8.34 19.77 3.50
CA TYR A 80 9.33 20.82 3.69
C TYR A 80 10.74 20.25 3.60
N CYS A 81 10.95 19.08 4.19
CA CYS A 81 12.27 18.47 4.34
C CYS A 81 12.63 17.54 3.18
N MET A 82 11.64 16.98 2.47
CA MET A 82 11.87 16.05 1.37
C MET A 82 11.38 16.60 0.01
N PRO A 83 11.72 17.84 -0.38
CA PRO A 83 11.14 18.47 -1.58
C PRO A 83 11.53 17.75 -2.89
N LEU A 84 12.66 17.05 -2.91
CA LEU A 84 13.24 16.44 -4.11
C LEU A 84 12.96 14.93 -4.26
N THR A 85 12.21 14.31 -3.36
CA THR A 85 12.01 12.84 -3.33
C THR A 85 10.80 12.36 -4.13
N GLY A 86 9.93 13.28 -4.55
CA GLY A 86 8.70 12.98 -5.28
C GLY A 86 7.50 12.69 -4.38
N ARG A 87 6.28 12.82 -4.94
CA ARG A 87 5.03 12.83 -4.17
C ARG A 87 4.79 11.56 -3.37
N GLU A 88 5.01 10.41 -3.97
CA GLU A 88 4.70 9.15 -3.33
C GLU A 88 5.62 8.85 -2.14
N VAL A 89 6.91 9.22 -2.26
CA VAL A 89 7.87 9.13 -1.15
C VAL A 89 7.48 10.11 -0.05
N GLN A 90 7.04 11.31 -0.40
CA GLN A 90 6.53 12.27 0.59
C GLN A 90 5.30 11.72 1.34
N VAL A 91 4.36 11.07 0.65
CA VAL A 91 3.18 10.46 1.30
C VAL A 91 3.60 9.32 2.23
N GLY A 92 4.43 8.40 1.75
CA GLY A 92 4.93 7.28 2.56
C GLY A 92 5.71 7.76 3.78
N THR A 93 6.55 8.78 3.60
CA THR A 93 7.29 9.43 4.70
C THR A 93 6.34 10.06 5.71
N ALA A 94 5.32 10.78 5.27
CA ALA A 94 4.35 11.41 6.18
C ALA A 94 3.55 10.36 6.97
N ILE A 95 3.17 9.24 6.35
CA ILE A 95 2.50 8.11 7.05
C ILE A 95 3.46 7.47 8.07
N TYR A 96 4.67 7.13 7.62
CA TYR A 96 5.69 6.50 8.45
C TYR A 96 5.98 7.33 9.70
N PHE A 97 6.34 8.61 9.54
CA PHE A 97 6.63 9.49 10.69
C PHE A 97 5.39 9.78 11.54
N ALA A 98 4.17 9.78 10.99
CA ALA A 98 2.96 9.91 11.79
C ALA A 98 2.75 8.70 12.71
N ILE A 99 3.02 7.48 12.24
CA ILE A 99 3.00 6.27 13.08
C ILE A 99 4.06 6.38 14.19
N LEU A 100 5.27 6.85 13.87
CA LEU A 100 6.33 7.08 14.86
C LEU A 100 5.94 8.11 15.93
N ALA A 101 5.31 9.21 15.52
CA ALA A 101 4.86 10.26 16.43
C ALA A 101 3.74 9.77 17.36
N LEU A 102 2.85 8.89 16.87
CA LEU A 102 1.81 8.29 17.71
C LEU A 102 2.41 7.37 18.78
N LEU A 103 3.47 6.61 18.46
CA LEU A 103 4.23 5.81 19.43
C LEU A 103 4.92 6.68 20.49
N ASP A 104 5.56 7.77 20.08
CA ASP A 104 6.27 8.69 20.99
C ASP A 104 5.33 9.24 22.08
N ASP A 105 4.11 9.57 21.68
CA ASP A 105 3.08 10.09 22.57
C ASP A 105 2.37 8.97 23.39
N GLU A 106 2.69 7.68 23.21
CA GLU A 106 2.26 6.58 24.09
C GLU A 106 3.19 6.51 25.33
N THR A 107 2.89 7.35 26.31
CA THR A 107 3.57 7.35 27.61
C THR A 107 2.93 6.33 28.55
N ASP A 108 3.76 5.55 29.24
CA ASP A 108 3.48 4.70 30.41
C ASP A 108 3.05 3.24 30.16
N ALA A 109 3.17 2.71 28.94
CA ALA A 109 2.96 1.29 28.65
C ALA A 109 4.28 0.55 28.44
N ASP A 110 4.61 -0.42 29.29
CA ASP A 110 5.75 -1.32 29.08
C ASP A 110 5.45 -2.28 27.91
N PRO A 111 6.17 -2.18 26.78
CA PRO A 111 5.91 -3.03 25.61
C PRO A 111 6.37 -4.48 25.81
N SER A 112 7.04 -4.81 26.92
CA SER A 112 7.63 -6.14 27.18
C SER A 112 6.70 -7.30 26.83
N ALA A 113 5.45 -7.26 27.29
CA ALA A 113 4.49 -8.35 27.08
C ALA A 113 4.21 -8.57 25.58
N GLN A 114 3.95 -7.47 24.84
CA GLN A 114 3.64 -7.49 23.41
C GLN A 114 4.85 -7.81 22.53
N MET A 115 6.07 -7.69 23.07
CA MET A 115 7.31 -7.98 22.34
C MET A 115 7.82 -9.41 22.55
N THR A 116 7.16 -10.23 23.38
CA THR A 116 7.63 -11.59 23.73
C THR A 116 7.78 -12.50 22.50
N SER A 117 6.85 -12.43 21.55
CA SER A 117 6.88 -13.24 20.31
C SER A 117 7.45 -12.49 19.10
N PHE A 118 7.93 -11.25 19.27
CA PHE A 118 8.24 -10.35 18.16
C PHE A 118 9.14 -10.96 17.08
N TRP A 119 10.26 -11.57 17.48
CA TRP A 119 11.21 -12.16 16.51
C TRP A 119 10.65 -13.41 15.84
N ASP A 120 9.87 -14.19 16.57
CA ASP A 120 9.23 -15.37 16.03
C ASP A 120 8.17 -14.99 15.00
N ASP A 121 7.36 -13.97 15.30
CA ASP A 121 6.35 -13.43 14.39
C ASP A 121 7.03 -12.83 13.16
N LEU A 122 8.09 -12.04 13.34
CA LEU A 122 8.85 -11.44 12.23
C LEU A 122 9.49 -12.50 11.31
N LEU A 123 10.10 -13.54 11.88
CA LEU A 123 10.86 -14.55 11.12
C LEU A 123 9.99 -15.67 10.54
N ARG A 124 8.94 -16.11 11.24
CA ARG A 124 8.08 -17.23 10.79
C ARG A 124 7.00 -16.79 9.80
N ALA A 125 6.51 -15.57 9.91
CA ALA A 125 5.37 -15.12 9.11
C ALA A 125 5.69 -14.95 7.62
N GLY A 126 6.95 -15.02 7.19
CA GLY A 126 7.35 -14.55 5.86
C GLY A 126 6.90 -13.10 5.59
N GLY A 127 6.61 -12.33 6.65
CA GLY A 127 6.01 -11.00 6.58
C GLY A 127 4.48 -10.90 6.74
N GLN A 128 3.74 -11.95 7.13
CA GLN A 128 2.29 -11.80 7.41
C GLN A 128 2.02 -10.90 8.64
N GLN A 129 1.37 -9.76 8.40
CA GLN A 129 1.13 -8.65 9.33
C GLN A 129 0.26 -9.00 10.56
N GLN A 130 -0.55 -10.07 10.48
CA GLN A 130 -1.54 -10.43 11.49
C GLN A 130 -0.97 -11.08 12.76
N GLN A 131 0.36 -11.18 12.89
CA GLN A 131 1.01 -11.83 14.03
C GLN A 131 1.63 -10.84 15.04
N PHE A 132 1.89 -9.57 14.64
CA PHE A 132 2.41 -8.60 15.59
C PHE A 132 1.36 -8.22 16.64
N GLN A 133 1.76 -8.19 17.91
CA GLN A 133 0.86 -7.83 19.01
C GLN A 133 0.85 -6.32 19.31
N HIS A 134 1.97 -5.64 19.07
CA HIS A 134 2.09 -4.22 19.37
C HIS A 134 1.44 -3.38 18.25
N PRO A 135 0.52 -2.44 18.56
CA PRO A 135 -0.20 -1.62 17.57
C PRO A 135 0.72 -0.96 16.53
N TYR A 136 1.79 -0.33 16.99
CA TYR A 136 2.85 0.23 16.15
C TYR A 136 3.42 -0.72 15.09
N TRP A 137 3.79 -1.95 15.47
CA TRP A 137 4.36 -2.93 14.54
C TRP A 137 3.32 -3.48 13.55
N ILE A 138 2.05 -3.52 13.95
CA ILE A 138 0.94 -3.83 13.02
C ILE A 138 0.86 -2.74 11.94
N LEU A 139 0.81 -1.46 12.32
CA LEU A 139 0.70 -0.33 11.38
C LEU A 139 1.92 -0.23 10.45
N LEU A 140 3.11 -0.42 11.01
CA LEU A 140 4.34 -0.45 10.22
C LEU A 140 4.35 -1.65 9.27
N GLY A 141 3.86 -2.81 9.70
CA GLY A 141 3.66 -3.97 8.86
C GLY A 141 2.84 -3.62 7.61
N GLU A 142 1.73 -2.89 7.77
CA GLU A 142 0.84 -2.46 6.68
C GLU A 142 1.55 -1.61 5.62
N MET A 143 2.40 -0.68 6.04
CA MET A 143 2.92 0.36 5.14
C MET A 143 4.37 0.11 4.66
N LEU A 144 5.21 -0.56 5.46
CA LEU A 144 6.65 -0.69 5.19
C LEU A 144 6.97 -1.44 3.90
N PRO A 145 6.32 -2.54 3.52
CA PRO A 145 6.67 -3.24 2.27
C PRO A 145 6.57 -2.32 1.03
N ASP A 146 5.47 -1.58 0.90
CA ASP A 146 5.29 -0.61 -0.20
C ASP A 146 6.30 0.54 -0.09
N PHE A 147 6.47 1.12 1.09
CA PHE A 147 7.37 2.26 1.27
C PHE A 147 8.84 1.90 1.01
N LEU A 148 9.32 0.77 1.54
CA LEU A 148 10.69 0.30 1.39
C LEU A 148 11.01 -0.08 -0.06
N SER A 149 10.01 -0.53 -0.84
CA SER A 149 10.19 -0.86 -2.26
C SER A 149 10.63 0.33 -3.13
N ARG A 150 10.48 1.56 -2.60
CA ARG A 150 10.82 2.82 -3.29
C ARG A 150 12.30 3.17 -3.17
N PHE A 151 13.07 2.42 -2.39
CA PHE A 151 14.48 2.68 -2.09
C PHE A 151 15.35 1.51 -2.53
N GLY A 152 16.63 1.78 -2.75
CA GLY A 152 17.61 0.71 -2.87
C GLY A 152 17.77 -0.05 -1.55
N SER A 153 18.31 -1.27 -1.62
CA SER A 153 18.42 -2.16 -0.47
C SER A 153 19.19 -1.55 0.70
N PHE A 154 20.21 -0.72 0.44
CA PHE A 154 21.00 -0.09 1.50
C PHE A 154 20.19 0.99 2.25
N CYS A 155 19.47 1.85 1.54
CA CYS A 155 18.59 2.86 2.13
C CYS A 155 17.40 2.22 2.84
N ALA A 156 16.76 1.22 2.22
CA ALA A 156 15.66 0.47 2.83
C ALA A 156 16.09 -0.22 4.14
N PHE A 157 17.27 -0.85 4.15
CA PHE A 157 17.83 -1.47 5.34
C PHE A 157 18.11 -0.44 6.44
N ASN A 158 18.59 0.75 6.08
CA ASN A 158 18.86 1.82 7.03
C ASN A 158 17.57 2.38 7.67
N ILE A 159 16.49 2.52 6.89
CA ILE A 159 15.16 2.88 7.42
C ILE A 159 14.70 1.82 8.43
N MET A 160 14.81 0.54 8.09
CA MET A 160 14.42 -0.55 9.01
C MET A 160 15.24 -0.56 10.29
N ARG A 161 16.57 -0.47 10.20
CA ARG A 161 17.44 -0.41 11.36
C ARG A 161 17.06 0.76 12.28
N SER A 162 16.93 1.96 11.72
CA SER A 162 16.57 3.15 12.49
C SER A 162 15.15 3.08 13.07
N THR A 163 14.25 2.28 12.48
CA THR A 163 12.91 2.01 13.02
C THR A 163 12.99 1.14 14.28
N PHE A 164 13.84 0.11 14.27
CA PHE A 164 14.11 -0.72 15.45
C PHE A 164 14.77 0.08 16.58
N ASP A 165 15.79 0.86 16.21
CA ASP A 165 16.51 1.72 17.15
C ASP A 165 15.56 2.71 17.81
N TYR A 166 14.66 3.31 17.04
CA TYR A 166 13.66 4.25 17.55
C TYR A 166 12.70 3.61 18.55
N PHE A 167 12.14 2.45 18.21
CA PHE A 167 11.25 1.72 19.11
C PHE A 167 11.95 1.38 20.44
N GLN A 168 13.21 0.94 20.37
CA GLN A 168 14.02 0.70 21.57
C GLN A 168 14.31 2.00 22.35
N GLY A 169 14.55 3.11 21.65
CA GLY A 169 14.72 4.43 22.23
C GLY A 169 13.49 4.86 23.04
N CYS A 170 12.30 4.81 22.43
CA CYS A 170 11.04 5.13 23.11
C CYS A 170 10.81 4.23 24.33
N TRP A 171 11.13 2.94 24.24
CA TRP A 171 11.06 2.02 25.38
C TRP A 171 12.02 2.42 26.51
N MET A 172 13.25 2.84 26.17
CA MET A 172 14.22 3.34 27.14
C MET A 172 13.83 4.67 27.80
N GLU A 173 12.97 5.46 27.17
CA GLU A 173 12.49 6.75 27.68
C GLU A 173 11.35 6.63 28.69
N GLN A 174 10.57 5.55 28.64
CA GLN A 174 9.46 5.27 29.58
C GLN A 174 9.81 5.47 31.07
N PRO A 175 10.94 4.95 31.60
CA PRO A 175 11.31 5.17 33.00
C PRO A 175 11.80 6.60 33.33
N ARG A 176 11.83 7.52 32.35
CA ARG A 176 12.37 8.89 32.46
C ARG A 176 13.80 8.93 33.02
N PHE A 177 14.62 7.96 32.62
CA PHE A 177 15.99 7.84 33.08
C PHE A 177 16.93 8.77 32.32
N THR A 178 17.65 9.63 33.03
CA THR A 178 18.59 10.62 32.44
C THR A 178 20.04 10.15 32.39
N GLY A 179 20.30 8.93 32.85
CA GLY A 179 21.65 8.39 33.03
C GLY A 179 22.27 8.78 34.39
N PRO A 180 23.14 7.93 34.97
CA PRO A 180 23.82 8.26 36.21
C PRO A 180 24.99 9.20 35.94
N ARG A 181 25.37 9.99 36.95
CA ARG A 181 26.55 10.87 36.88
C ARG A 181 27.79 10.08 36.47
N GLY A 182 28.51 10.57 35.45
CA GLY A 182 29.72 9.96 34.90
C GLY A 182 29.49 8.96 33.76
N ALA A 183 28.24 8.63 33.39
CA ALA A 183 27.94 7.84 32.20
C ALA A 183 27.94 8.71 30.92
N ASP A 184 29.07 9.34 30.62
CA ASP A 184 29.28 10.32 29.54
C ASP A 184 28.75 9.91 28.16
N ALA A 185 28.77 8.62 27.83
CA ALA A 185 28.23 8.10 26.57
C ALA A 185 26.70 8.02 26.52
N TYR A 186 26.01 7.99 27.67
CA TYR A 186 24.57 7.73 27.75
C TYR A 186 23.70 8.75 26.98
N PRO A 187 23.92 10.07 27.08
CA PRO A 187 23.05 11.04 26.43
C PRO A 187 23.02 10.89 24.91
N LEU A 188 24.18 10.73 24.27
CA LEU A 188 24.27 10.53 22.82
C LEU A 188 23.89 9.11 22.40
N PHE A 189 24.14 8.10 23.24
CA PHE A 189 23.66 6.75 22.98
C PHE A 189 22.13 6.70 22.87
N LEU A 190 21.42 7.24 23.87
CA LEU A 190 19.95 7.30 23.83
C LEU A 190 19.47 8.16 22.66
N ARG A 191 20.11 9.31 22.44
CA ARG A 191 19.72 10.20 21.34
C ARG A 191 19.90 9.58 19.96
N HIS A 192 20.92 8.76 19.75
CA HIS A 192 21.08 8.05 18.49
C HIS A 192 20.01 6.97 18.28
N LEU A 193 19.47 6.38 19.36
CA LEU A 193 18.37 5.42 19.27
C LEU A 193 17.06 6.14 18.87
N ASN A 194 16.66 7.18 19.61
CA ASN A 194 15.39 7.87 19.37
C ASN A 194 15.47 9.03 18.35
N GLY A 195 16.63 9.29 17.75
CA GLY A 195 16.87 10.46 16.90
C GLY A 195 16.42 10.33 15.46
N LEU A 196 16.04 9.12 15.00
CA LEU A 196 15.55 8.83 13.64
C LEU A 196 16.45 9.28 12.48
N GLY A 197 17.72 9.58 12.75
CA GLY A 197 18.67 10.04 11.73
C GLY A 197 18.72 9.08 10.54
N GLY A 198 18.83 7.78 10.81
CA GLY A 198 18.90 6.76 9.77
C GLY A 198 17.65 6.71 8.86
N SER A 199 16.46 6.79 9.44
CA SER A 199 15.20 6.82 8.67
C SER A 199 15.07 8.08 7.83
N CYS A 200 15.40 9.26 8.38
CA CYS A 200 15.40 10.51 7.64
C CYS A 200 16.31 10.43 6.40
N ILE A 201 17.53 9.90 6.57
CA ILE A 201 18.50 9.80 5.47
C ILE A 201 18.09 8.78 4.44
N GLY A 202 17.66 7.59 4.87
CA GLY A 202 17.25 6.54 3.94
C GLY A 202 16.11 7.01 3.03
N ALA A 203 15.21 7.83 3.58
CA ALA A 203 14.10 8.42 2.83
C ALA A 203 14.52 9.55 1.84
N LEU A 204 15.73 10.12 1.94
CA LEU A 204 16.20 11.19 1.05
C LEU A 204 16.57 10.70 -0.36
N PHE A 205 16.86 9.41 -0.52
CA PHE A 205 17.46 8.86 -1.74
C PHE A 205 16.58 7.77 -2.39
N PRO A 206 15.38 8.11 -2.89
CA PRO A 206 14.52 7.14 -3.55
C PRO A 206 15.16 6.59 -4.83
N ALA A 207 14.99 5.29 -5.07
CA ALA A 207 15.57 4.57 -6.20
C ALA A 207 15.13 5.13 -7.56
N ALA A 208 13.96 5.79 -7.62
CA ALA A 208 13.46 6.44 -8.82
C ALA A 208 14.30 7.66 -9.25
N ALA A 209 15.03 8.30 -8.31
CA ALA A 209 15.82 9.51 -8.58
C ALA A 209 17.33 9.31 -8.32
N PHE A 210 17.71 8.29 -7.56
CA PHE A 210 19.09 8.02 -7.15
C PHE A 210 19.47 6.57 -7.44
N ASP A 211 20.53 6.39 -8.23
CA ASP A 211 21.18 5.09 -8.38
C ASP A 211 22.05 4.83 -7.13
N GLU A 212 21.51 4.05 -6.20
CA GLU A 212 22.17 3.71 -4.93
C GLU A 212 23.52 3.01 -5.14
N SER A 213 23.67 2.18 -6.17
CA SER A 213 24.93 1.48 -6.44
C SER A 213 26.01 2.46 -6.90
N ARG A 214 25.64 3.41 -7.75
CA ARG A 214 26.53 4.49 -8.20
C ARG A 214 26.91 5.43 -7.05
N LEU A 215 25.94 5.77 -6.20
CA LEU A 215 26.07 6.80 -5.16
C LEU A 215 26.41 6.23 -3.77
N PHE A 216 26.67 4.93 -3.66
CA PHE A 216 26.81 4.22 -2.40
C PHE A 216 27.73 4.92 -1.38
N ASN A 217 28.90 5.37 -1.83
CA ASN A 217 29.88 6.03 -0.96
C ASN A 217 29.39 7.40 -0.45
N ASP A 218 28.71 8.18 -1.30
CA ASP A 218 28.22 9.50 -0.91
C ASP A 218 27.02 9.34 0.03
N ILE A 219 26.07 8.46 -0.30
CA ILE A 219 24.95 8.11 0.57
C ILE A 219 25.46 7.57 1.92
N SER A 220 26.48 6.71 1.92
CA SER A 220 27.08 6.18 3.15
C SER A 220 27.70 7.27 4.02
N VAL A 221 28.35 8.28 3.41
CA VAL A 221 28.88 9.43 4.14
C VAL A 221 27.76 10.27 4.74
N VAL A 222 26.68 10.51 3.99
CA VAL A 222 25.48 11.19 4.52
C VAL A 222 24.91 10.39 5.69
N MET A 223 24.79 9.07 5.55
CA MET A 223 24.30 8.17 6.60
C MET A 223 25.12 8.24 7.88
N ALA A 224 26.45 8.23 7.76
CA ALA A 224 27.35 8.30 8.90
C ALA A 224 27.28 9.65 9.62
N GLN A 225 27.03 10.74 8.90
CA GLN A 225 27.03 12.08 9.49
C GLN A 225 25.66 12.53 9.99
N MET A 226 24.54 12.14 9.36
CA MET A 226 23.23 12.76 9.68
C MET A 226 22.68 12.38 11.06
N ASN A 227 23.23 11.36 11.72
CA ASN A 227 22.93 11.06 13.12
C ASN A 227 23.31 12.21 14.08
N GLY A 228 24.11 13.20 13.61
CA GLY A 228 24.29 14.48 14.29
C GLY A 228 23.20 15.50 13.91
N PRO A 229 23.19 16.05 12.68
CA PRO A 229 22.29 17.11 12.25
C PRO A 229 20.81 16.91 12.59
N VAL A 230 20.21 15.75 12.31
CA VAL A 230 18.76 15.55 12.53
C VAL A 230 18.38 15.72 14.00
N PRO A 231 18.89 14.90 14.94
CA PRO A 231 18.53 15.04 16.35
C PRO A 231 19.01 16.36 16.96
N LEU A 232 20.22 16.84 16.61
CA LEU A 232 20.78 18.04 17.22
C LEU A 232 20.10 19.33 16.77
N ILE A 233 19.62 19.42 15.52
CA ILE A 233 18.79 20.54 15.07
C ILE A 233 17.45 20.52 15.82
N ASN A 234 16.84 19.34 15.93
CA ASN A 234 15.59 19.18 16.66
C ASN A 234 15.73 19.64 18.10
N ASP A 235 16.71 19.11 18.84
CA ASP A 235 16.96 19.46 20.24
C ASP A 235 17.25 20.96 20.41
N LEU A 236 18.00 21.56 19.49
CA LEU A 236 18.34 22.98 19.55
C LEU A 236 17.09 23.85 19.40
N ILE A 237 16.22 23.55 18.43
CA ILE A 237 15.03 24.36 18.15
C ILE A 237 13.90 24.02 19.13
N SER A 238 13.77 22.77 19.56
CA SER A 238 12.76 22.31 20.51
C SER A 238 13.03 22.70 21.95
N PHE A 239 14.26 23.13 22.26
CA PHE A 239 14.67 23.54 23.60
C PHE A 239 13.67 24.47 24.30
N TYR A 240 13.09 25.43 23.57
CA TYR A 240 12.08 26.33 24.13
C TYR A 240 10.80 25.61 24.57
N LYS A 241 10.25 24.71 23.75
CA LYS A 241 9.01 23.98 24.10
C LYS A 241 9.21 22.94 25.20
N GLU A 242 10.47 22.52 25.40
CA GLU A 242 10.88 21.51 26.38
C GLU A 242 11.38 22.10 27.70
N TRP A 243 11.72 23.39 27.74
CA TRP A 243 12.33 24.04 28.90
C TRP A 243 11.56 23.84 30.22
N ASP A 244 10.23 23.98 30.17
CA ASP A 244 9.37 23.85 31.35
C ASP A 244 8.77 22.44 31.51
N ARG A 245 9.16 21.47 30.67
CA ARG A 245 8.67 20.09 30.73
C ARG A 245 9.52 19.27 31.69
N ASP A 246 8.86 18.43 32.50
CA ASP A 246 9.51 17.46 33.39
C ASP A 246 9.82 16.15 32.64
N GLU A 247 10.34 16.29 31.42
CA GLU A 247 10.67 15.21 30.48
C GLU A 247 12.18 15.26 30.18
N PRO A 248 12.91 14.14 30.35
CA PRO A 248 14.31 14.04 29.95
C PRO A 248 14.50 14.38 28.47
N ASN A 249 15.44 15.27 28.19
CA ASN A 249 15.95 15.55 26.85
C ASN A 249 17.49 15.49 26.83
N LEU A 250 18.10 15.65 25.66
CA LEU A 250 19.56 15.58 25.51
C LEU A 250 20.29 16.56 26.44
N VAL A 251 19.77 17.80 26.57
CA VAL A 251 20.39 18.85 27.38
C VAL A 251 20.28 18.53 28.86
N SER A 252 19.12 18.08 29.35
CA SER A 252 18.96 17.66 30.74
C SER A 252 19.79 16.41 31.05
N ASN A 253 19.95 15.50 30.10
CA ASN A 253 20.80 14.31 30.25
C ASN A 253 22.27 14.69 30.41
N TRP A 254 22.78 15.65 29.61
CA TRP A 254 24.13 16.19 29.84
C TRP A 254 24.28 16.88 31.19
N CYS A 255 23.29 17.66 31.62
CA CYS A 255 23.30 18.27 32.95
C CYS A 255 23.42 17.21 34.05
N ALA A 256 22.64 16.12 33.96
CA ALA A 256 22.63 15.03 34.94
C ALA A 256 23.94 14.22 34.94
N VAL A 257 24.40 13.84 33.75
CA VAL A 257 25.56 12.95 33.57
C VAL A 257 26.88 13.68 33.86
N ASP A 258 27.06 14.88 33.31
CA ASP A 258 28.33 15.62 33.40
C ASP A 258 28.36 16.57 34.61
N GLY A 259 27.21 16.88 35.20
CA GLY A 259 27.10 17.88 36.27
C GLY A 259 27.35 19.31 35.78
N ILE A 260 27.05 19.60 34.52
CA ILE A 260 27.14 20.94 33.92
C ILE A 260 25.82 21.70 34.06
N GLY A 261 25.89 23.03 34.00
CA GLY A 261 24.70 23.88 33.97
C GLY A 261 24.00 23.86 32.61
N MET A 262 22.70 24.15 32.62
CA MET A 262 21.84 24.17 31.43
C MET A 262 22.34 25.10 30.31
N GLU A 263 22.88 26.28 30.67
CA GLU A 263 23.46 27.20 29.69
C GLU A 263 24.69 26.60 28.98
N ALA A 264 25.58 25.93 29.73
CA ALA A 264 26.75 25.27 29.15
C ALA A 264 26.36 24.07 28.29
N ALA A 265 25.31 23.35 28.67
CA ALA A 265 24.75 22.27 27.88
C ALA A 265 24.11 22.78 26.56
N LEU A 266 23.42 23.93 26.59
CA LEU A 266 22.89 24.58 25.40
C LEU A 266 23.99 25.13 24.48
N GLU A 267 25.06 25.71 25.04
CA GLU A 267 26.23 26.14 24.24
C GLU A 267 26.88 24.92 23.56
N ARG A 268 27.06 23.81 24.28
CA ARG A 268 27.55 22.56 23.71
C ARG A 268 26.65 22.06 22.58
N LEU A 269 25.33 22.05 22.78
CA LEU A 269 24.36 21.66 21.76
C LEU A 269 24.55 22.52 20.51
N THR A 270 24.59 23.84 20.68
CA THR A 270 24.77 24.80 19.59
C THR A 270 26.03 24.52 18.78
N ASP A 271 27.17 24.35 19.45
CA ASP A 271 28.46 24.12 18.79
C ASP A 271 28.49 22.78 18.06
N GLN A 272 27.90 21.73 18.64
CA GLN A 272 27.79 20.42 17.99
C GLN A 272 26.85 20.47 16.78
N THR A 273 25.68 21.10 16.87
CA THR A 273 24.74 21.26 15.75
C THR A 273 25.41 21.97 14.58
N ILE A 274 26.10 23.09 14.84
CA ILE A 274 26.84 23.85 13.81
C ILE A 274 27.93 22.98 13.19
N HIS A 275 28.76 22.36 14.01
CA HIS A 275 29.86 21.54 13.52
C HIS A 275 29.35 20.42 12.61
N SER A 276 28.36 19.65 13.07
CA SER A 276 27.79 18.54 12.33
C SER A 276 27.20 18.94 10.98
N CYS A 277 26.45 20.05 10.91
CA CYS A 277 25.85 20.51 9.65
C CYS A 277 26.90 21.05 8.68
N VAL A 278 27.81 21.89 9.16
CA VAL A 278 28.84 22.51 8.32
C VAL A 278 29.83 21.47 7.80
N GLN A 279 30.24 20.50 8.62
CA GLN A 279 31.11 19.43 8.15
C GLN A 279 30.44 18.56 7.09
N LEU A 280 29.16 18.22 7.25
CA LEU A 280 28.43 17.43 6.26
C LEU A 280 28.38 18.17 4.91
N LEU A 281 27.94 19.42 4.90
CA LEU A 281 27.85 20.22 3.67
C LEU A 281 29.22 20.40 3.01
N ARG A 282 30.26 20.66 3.80
CA ARG A 282 31.63 20.79 3.30
C ARG A 282 32.13 19.50 2.64
N VAL A 283 31.97 18.35 3.32
CA VAL A 283 32.44 17.05 2.81
C VAL A 283 31.72 16.72 1.49
N LEU A 284 30.41 16.96 1.40
CA LEU A 284 29.67 16.71 0.16
C LEU A 284 30.08 17.65 -0.98
N ALA A 285 30.34 18.93 -0.68
CA ALA A 285 30.84 19.89 -1.65
C ALA A 285 32.22 19.49 -2.22
N GLU A 286 33.11 18.94 -1.38
CA GLU A 286 34.42 18.46 -1.80
C GLU A 286 34.34 17.17 -2.65
N ARG A 287 33.30 16.34 -2.48
CA ARG A 287 33.12 15.06 -3.19
C ARG A 287 32.48 15.22 -4.58
N GLY A 288 31.68 16.26 -4.79
CA GLY A 288 31.34 16.76 -6.12
C GLY A 288 30.06 16.23 -6.79
N ASP A 289 29.27 15.35 -6.15
CA ASP A 289 27.92 15.03 -6.66
C ASP A 289 26.91 16.10 -6.22
N ALA A 290 26.56 16.99 -7.15
CA ALA A 290 25.67 18.12 -6.90
C ALA A 290 24.27 17.69 -6.46
N GLN A 291 23.75 16.57 -6.99
CA GLN A 291 22.41 16.10 -6.67
C GLN A 291 22.31 15.69 -5.20
N VAL A 292 23.34 14.99 -4.67
CA VAL A 292 23.41 14.61 -3.26
C VAL A 292 23.53 15.84 -2.36
N LEU A 293 24.44 16.77 -2.70
CA LEU A 293 24.62 18.01 -1.94
C LEU A 293 23.35 18.85 -1.89
N ASP A 294 22.69 19.05 -3.04
CA ASP A 294 21.48 19.86 -3.13
C ASP A 294 20.32 19.22 -2.36
N THR A 295 20.21 17.88 -2.38
CA THR A 295 19.22 17.14 -1.60
C THR A 295 19.44 17.31 -0.10
N VAL A 296 20.68 17.19 0.37
CA VAL A 296 21.03 17.37 1.78
C VAL A 296 20.84 18.82 2.22
N ARG A 297 21.23 19.81 1.40
CA ARG A 297 21.02 21.22 1.70
C ARG A 297 19.53 21.56 1.77
N ALA A 298 18.76 21.10 0.79
CA ALA A 298 17.31 21.28 0.77
C ALA A 298 16.65 20.66 2.01
N PHE A 299 17.11 19.49 2.45
CA PHE A 299 16.67 18.88 3.70
C PHE A 299 16.97 19.74 4.92
N LEU A 300 18.21 20.19 5.11
CA LEU A 300 18.59 21.00 6.28
C LEU A 300 17.79 22.31 6.35
N HIS A 301 17.64 23.01 5.23
CA HIS A 301 16.86 24.24 5.17
C HIS A 301 15.37 23.95 5.41
N GLY A 302 14.83 22.93 4.75
CA GLY A 302 13.46 22.49 4.93
C GLY A 302 13.13 22.09 6.37
N TYR A 303 14.05 21.40 7.04
CA TYR A 303 13.92 20.95 8.42
C TYR A 303 13.88 22.12 9.40
N VAL A 304 14.71 23.14 9.19
CA VAL A 304 14.62 24.40 9.93
C VAL A 304 13.28 25.09 9.68
N THR A 305 12.86 25.23 8.42
CA THR A 305 11.57 25.85 8.08
C THR A 305 10.41 25.13 8.76
N PHE A 306 10.40 23.80 8.73
CA PHE A 306 9.39 22.99 9.40
C PHE A 306 9.32 23.32 10.89
N HIS A 307 10.44 23.32 11.62
CA HIS A 307 10.44 23.59 13.05
C HIS A 307 9.96 25.00 13.38
N VAL A 308 10.35 26.00 12.59
CA VAL A 308 10.00 27.39 12.85
C VAL A 308 8.52 27.67 12.54
N CYS A 309 7.97 26.99 11.53
CA CYS A 309 6.59 27.21 11.09
C CYS A 309 5.56 26.30 11.78
N ASP A 310 5.97 25.15 12.32
CA ASP A 310 5.02 24.27 13.01
C ASP A 310 4.67 24.82 14.41
N PRO A 311 3.38 25.02 14.72
CA PRO A 311 2.94 25.53 16.02
C PRO A 311 3.43 24.71 17.22
N ARG A 312 3.78 23.43 17.05
CA ARG A 312 4.32 22.54 18.10
C ARG A 312 5.53 23.13 18.82
N TYR A 313 6.39 23.87 18.11
CA TYR A 313 7.65 24.39 18.66
C TYR A 313 7.54 25.77 19.31
N ARG A 314 6.40 26.46 19.16
CA ARG A 314 6.08 27.72 19.85
C ARG A 314 7.11 28.85 19.67
N LEU A 315 7.84 28.89 18.55
CA LEU A 315 8.85 29.93 18.31
C LEU A 315 8.26 31.33 18.08
N GLY A 316 6.95 31.43 17.83
CA GLY A 316 6.24 32.71 17.83
C GLY A 316 6.32 33.42 19.19
N ASP A 317 6.22 32.66 20.29
CA ASP A 317 6.33 33.18 21.66
C ASP A 317 7.74 33.77 21.90
N VAL A 318 8.79 33.10 21.39
CA VAL A 318 10.18 33.57 21.45
C VAL A 318 10.35 34.86 20.65
N CYS A 319 9.78 34.91 19.44
CA CYS A 319 9.83 36.10 18.58
C CYS A 319 9.18 37.31 19.24
N GLN A 320 8.02 37.11 19.87
CA GLN A 320 7.34 38.15 20.64
C GLN A 320 8.18 38.59 21.84
N ALA A 321 8.69 37.65 22.64
CA ALA A 321 9.52 37.97 23.82
C ALA A 321 10.81 38.73 23.44
N ALA A 322 11.42 38.38 22.30
CA ALA A 322 12.59 39.08 21.76
C ALA A 322 12.27 40.49 21.24
N ALA A 323 11.01 40.79 20.90
CA ALA A 323 10.57 42.13 20.53
C ALA A 323 10.30 43.03 21.75
N GLU A 324 9.83 42.44 22.85
CA GLU A 324 9.47 43.15 24.09
C GLU A 324 10.67 43.44 24.98
N THR A 325 11.73 42.66 24.86
CA THR A 325 12.98 42.89 25.60
C THR A 325 13.91 43.80 24.80
N ALA A 326 14.69 44.65 25.48
CA ALA A 326 15.84 45.34 24.88
C ALA A 326 17.00 44.35 24.69
N ALA A 327 16.71 43.21 24.06
CA ALA A 327 17.66 42.14 23.85
C ALA A 327 18.89 42.67 23.08
N PRO A 328 20.09 42.15 23.36
CA PRO A 328 21.29 42.44 22.58
C PRO A 328 21.10 42.09 21.09
N VAL A 329 22.11 42.42 20.26
CA VAL A 329 22.13 42.34 18.78
C VAL A 329 21.43 41.10 18.17
N ASP A 330 21.45 39.96 18.86
CA ASP A 330 20.90 38.69 18.38
C ASP A 330 19.37 38.60 18.41
N GLY A 331 18.68 39.30 19.31
CA GLY A 331 17.20 39.31 19.34
C GLY A 331 16.58 39.86 18.06
N PRO A 332 16.99 41.05 17.59
CA PRO A 332 16.59 41.58 16.29
C PRO A 332 16.96 40.69 15.10
N LYS A 333 18.14 40.04 15.13
CA LYS A 333 18.54 39.08 14.08
C LYS A 333 17.67 37.83 14.05
N PHE A 334 17.36 37.27 15.22
CA PHE A 334 16.45 36.12 15.35
C PHE A 334 15.09 36.46 14.73
N ARG A 335 14.54 37.63 15.05
CA ARG A 335 13.28 38.10 14.46
C ARG A 335 13.34 38.21 12.95
N HIS A 336 14.41 38.77 12.41
CA HIS A 336 14.60 38.87 10.96
C HIS A 336 14.56 37.48 10.29
N TYR A 337 15.27 36.50 10.86
CA TYR A 337 15.19 35.12 10.37
C TYR A 337 13.80 34.52 10.54
N TYR A 338 13.16 34.69 11.69
CA TYR A 338 11.81 34.19 11.94
C TYR A 338 10.81 34.72 10.89
N GLU A 339 10.85 36.02 10.60
CA GLU A 339 10.01 36.67 9.58
C GLU A 339 10.35 36.14 8.17
N LYS A 340 11.65 35.99 7.84
CA LYS A 340 12.10 35.38 6.57
C LYS A 340 11.53 33.96 6.39
N ILE A 341 11.66 33.12 7.41
CA ILE A 341 11.27 31.71 7.40
C ILE A 341 9.75 31.56 7.32
N THR A 342 9.02 32.29 8.16
CA THR A 342 7.55 32.26 8.18
C THR A 342 6.94 32.84 6.89
N GLY A 343 7.61 33.79 6.25
CA GLY A 343 7.22 34.34 4.95
C GLY A 343 7.10 33.27 3.85
N VAL A 344 8.00 32.27 3.85
CA VAL A 344 7.99 31.17 2.88
C VAL A 344 7.26 29.91 3.39
N GLY A 345 7.29 29.66 4.70
CA GLY A 345 6.88 28.38 5.29
C GLY A 345 5.58 28.38 6.09
N CYS A 346 5.04 29.51 6.56
CA CYS A 346 3.86 29.46 7.41
C CYS A 346 2.57 29.50 6.58
N ILE A 347 2.06 28.34 6.12
CA ILE A 347 0.87 28.23 5.26
C ILE A 347 -0.41 28.08 6.10
N ASP A 348 -1.48 28.82 5.76
CA ASP A 348 -2.77 28.75 6.47
C ASP A 348 -3.35 27.33 6.43
N VAL A 349 -3.96 26.90 7.55
CA VAL A 349 -4.40 25.51 7.78
C VAL A 349 -5.58 25.04 6.92
N ASP A 350 -6.07 25.84 5.98
CA ASP A 350 -7.20 25.49 5.09
C ASP A 350 -6.93 24.24 4.20
N TRP A 351 -5.68 23.77 4.16
CA TRP A 351 -5.29 22.51 3.52
C TRP A 351 -5.61 21.25 4.35
N THR A 352 -5.94 21.36 5.64
CA THR A 352 -6.22 20.20 6.52
C THR A 352 -7.68 19.75 6.50
N VAL A 353 -8.53 20.35 5.67
CA VAL A 353 -9.96 19.99 5.58
C VAL A 353 -10.12 18.63 4.88
N PRO A 354 -10.64 17.59 5.55
CA PRO A 354 -10.91 16.32 4.89
C PRO A 354 -12.02 16.50 3.83
N PRO A 355 -11.96 15.80 2.69
CA PRO A 355 -13.08 15.65 1.78
C PRO A 355 -14.33 15.21 2.54
N GLU A 356 -15.51 15.62 2.11
CA GLU A 356 -16.80 15.25 2.72
C GLU A 356 -16.96 13.73 2.90
N THR A 357 -16.26 12.94 2.08
CA THR A 357 -16.20 11.47 2.14
C THR A 357 -15.27 10.88 3.22
N LEU A 358 -14.46 11.71 3.88
CA LEU A 358 -13.48 11.33 4.90
C LEU A 358 -13.83 11.92 6.28
N GLN A 359 -15.04 12.43 6.51
CA GLN A 359 -15.42 12.93 7.83
C GLN A 359 -15.30 11.82 8.89
N LEU A 360 -14.47 12.09 9.93
CA LEU A 360 -14.54 11.35 11.19
C LEU A 360 -15.89 11.69 11.82
N ASP A 361 -16.69 10.68 12.11
CA ASP A 361 -17.92 10.85 12.88
C ASP A 361 -17.51 11.07 14.34
N VAL A 362 -17.28 12.33 14.73
CA VAL A 362 -16.77 12.70 16.06
C VAL A 362 -17.92 12.84 17.09
N ASP A 363 -19.19 12.83 16.66
CA ASP A 363 -20.30 13.26 17.51
C ASP A 363 -21.33 12.18 17.89
N THR A 364 -21.04 10.88 17.71
CA THR A 364 -22.06 9.85 17.97
C THR A 364 -21.65 8.84 19.05
N LEU A 365 -22.20 9.09 20.25
CA LEU A 365 -22.55 8.16 21.34
C LEU A 365 -21.45 7.68 22.31
N HIS A 366 -21.43 8.36 23.46
CA HIS A 366 -21.32 7.68 24.75
C HIS A 366 -22.42 6.61 24.88
N SER A 367 -22.03 5.34 24.83
CA SER A 367 -22.65 4.30 25.66
C SER A 367 -21.63 3.19 25.88
N GLU A 368 -21.30 2.96 27.14
CA GLU A 368 -20.48 1.85 27.61
C GLU A 368 -21.03 0.51 27.10
N GLY A 369 -20.14 -0.29 26.53
CA GLY A 369 -20.35 -1.69 26.19
C GLY A 369 -18.97 -2.34 26.09
N GLU A 370 -18.59 -3.07 27.14
CA GLU A 370 -17.35 -3.83 27.23
C GLU A 370 -17.17 -4.74 26.00
N PHE A 371 -16.11 -4.55 25.22
CA PHE A 371 -15.70 -5.53 24.21
C PHE A 371 -14.77 -6.55 24.84
N CYS A 372 -15.36 -7.68 25.24
CA CYS A 372 -14.67 -8.92 25.54
C CYS A 372 -14.26 -9.60 24.22
N ASN A 373 -12.99 -9.98 24.09
CA ASN A 373 -12.53 -10.89 23.04
C ASN A 373 -12.91 -12.32 23.43
N ASP A 374 -13.98 -12.83 22.83
CA ASP A 374 -14.23 -14.25 22.58
C ASP A 374 -15.05 -14.34 21.27
N ASP A 375 -15.04 -15.52 20.63
CA ASP A 375 -15.57 -15.90 19.29
C ASP A 375 -17.08 -15.59 18.99
N LEU A 376 -17.62 -14.45 19.44
CA LEU A 376 -19.05 -14.06 19.35
C LEU A 376 -19.30 -12.72 18.62
N CYS A 377 -18.26 -11.95 18.26
CA CYS A 377 -18.42 -10.61 17.67
C CYS A 377 -18.55 -10.55 16.13
N THR A 378 -18.67 -11.68 15.43
CA THR A 378 -19.02 -11.68 13.99
C THR A 378 -20.44 -11.18 13.74
N GLY A 379 -21.37 -11.37 14.69
CA GLY A 379 -22.77 -10.97 14.55
C GLY A 379 -23.03 -9.45 14.55
N GLU A 380 -22.31 -8.65 15.35
CA GLU A 380 -22.59 -7.20 15.45
C GLU A 380 -22.13 -6.40 14.23
N ILE A 381 -20.95 -6.73 13.67
CA ILE A 381 -20.44 -6.11 12.44
C ILE A 381 -21.35 -6.46 11.25
N MET A 382 -21.87 -7.70 11.24
CA MET A 382 -22.78 -8.18 10.21
C MET A 382 -24.20 -7.63 10.35
N HIS A 383 -24.70 -7.43 11.57
CA HIS A 383 -25.95 -6.74 11.82
C HIS A 383 -25.90 -5.31 11.25
N GLN A 384 -24.79 -4.59 11.45
CA GLN A 384 -24.62 -3.24 10.88
C GLN A 384 -24.54 -3.23 9.35
N ALA A 385 -23.90 -4.23 8.73
CA ALA A 385 -23.88 -4.35 7.26
C ALA A 385 -25.27 -4.69 6.69
N THR A 386 -26.01 -5.58 7.36
CA THR A 386 -27.40 -5.93 7.01
C THR A 386 -28.30 -4.71 7.13
N GLU A 387 -28.12 -3.95 8.20
CA GLU A 387 -28.87 -2.73 8.48
C GLU A 387 -28.56 -1.64 7.43
N LYS A 388 -27.30 -1.46 7.03
CA LYS A 388 -26.93 -0.52 5.96
C LYS A 388 -27.51 -0.90 4.60
N LEU A 389 -27.48 -2.19 4.22
CA LEU A 389 -28.13 -2.66 3.00
C LEU A 389 -29.65 -2.53 3.09
N GLY A 390 -30.24 -2.81 4.25
CA GLY A 390 -31.67 -2.62 4.52
C GLY A 390 -32.09 -1.15 4.41
N ASN A 391 -31.29 -0.23 4.96
CA ASN A 391 -31.51 1.21 4.87
C ASN A 391 -31.38 1.72 3.44
N LEU A 392 -30.40 1.23 2.68
CA LEU A 392 -30.29 1.54 1.25
C LEU A 392 -31.51 1.04 0.48
N HIS A 393 -31.93 -0.20 0.71
CA HIS A 393 -33.14 -0.75 0.10
C HIS A 393 -34.39 0.07 0.45
N ALA A 394 -34.55 0.47 1.72
CA ALA A 394 -35.66 1.31 2.17
C ALA A 394 -35.63 2.68 1.49
N ALA A 395 -34.46 3.31 1.39
CA ALA A 395 -34.29 4.61 0.71
C ALA A 395 -34.62 4.53 -0.79
N LEU A 396 -34.15 3.49 -1.48
CA LEU A 396 -34.43 3.28 -2.90
C LEU A 396 -35.91 2.93 -3.14
N SER A 397 -36.52 2.16 -2.24
CA SER A 397 -37.95 1.83 -2.29
C SER A 397 -38.83 3.06 -2.06
N ALA A 398 -38.42 3.96 -1.16
CA ALA A 398 -39.13 5.20 -0.87
C ALA A 398 -38.94 6.27 -1.96
N ASN A 399 -37.92 6.14 -2.83
CA ASN A 399 -37.59 7.13 -3.83
C ASN A 399 -37.37 6.51 -5.23
N PRO A 400 -38.44 6.30 -6.01
CA PRO A 400 -38.37 5.66 -7.34
C PRO A 400 -37.53 6.42 -8.36
N ASP A 401 -37.44 7.74 -8.24
CA ASP A 401 -36.61 8.58 -9.12
C ASP A 401 -35.12 8.33 -8.85
N LEU A 402 -34.74 8.24 -7.57
CA LEU A 402 -33.39 7.87 -7.16
C LEU A 402 -33.04 6.45 -7.62
N ALA A 403 -33.96 5.49 -7.43
CA ALA A 403 -33.76 4.11 -7.86
C ALA A 403 -33.62 3.99 -9.40
N SER A 404 -34.39 4.79 -10.15
CA SER A 404 -34.28 4.90 -11.60
C SER A 404 -33.01 5.62 -12.07
N ALA A 405 -32.31 6.34 -11.19
CA ALA A 405 -31.05 7.00 -11.47
C ALA A 405 -29.82 6.10 -11.22
N VAL A 406 -29.94 5.02 -10.44
CA VAL A 406 -28.84 4.08 -10.19
C VAL A 406 -28.41 3.41 -11.50
N ARG A 407 -27.10 3.45 -11.80
CA ARG A 407 -26.50 2.85 -13.01
C ARG A 407 -25.49 1.75 -12.70
N SER A 408 -24.85 1.81 -11.54
CA SER A 408 -23.89 0.80 -11.09
C SER A 408 -24.09 0.50 -9.60
N ILE A 409 -23.89 -0.76 -9.22
CA ILE A 409 -23.84 -1.22 -7.83
C ILE A 409 -22.54 -1.98 -7.63
N HIS A 410 -21.81 -1.60 -6.57
CA HIS A 410 -20.62 -2.31 -6.10
C HIS A 410 -20.88 -2.79 -4.69
N THR A 411 -20.77 -4.10 -4.46
CA THR A 411 -20.97 -4.70 -3.15
C THR A 411 -19.88 -5.72 -2.86
N ARG A 412 -19.53 -5.85 -1.58
CA ARG A 412 -18.52 -6.77 -1.07
C ARG A 412 -19.12 -7.56 0.09
N PHE A 413 -19.01 -8.89 0.05
CA PHE A 413 -19.36 -9.74 1.18
C PHE A 413 -18.13 -9.87 2.10
N SER A 414 -18.33 -9.92 3.42
CA SER A 414 -17.25 -10.05 4.40
C SER A 414 -16.60 -11.44 4.36
N ASP A 415 -15.35 -11.51 4.82
CA ASP A 415 -14.53 -12.73 4.80
C ASP A 415 -15.25 -13.89 5.50
N GLY A 416 -15.35 -15.02 4.81
CA GLY A 416 -16.24 -16.16 5.11
C GLY A 416 -15.92 -16.97 6.37
N LYS A 417 -15.43 -16.36 7.44
CA LYS A 417 -15.29 -17.01 8.74
C LYS A 417 -16.62 -16.90 9.50
N SER A 418 -17.39 -18.00 9.42
CA SER A 418 -18.59 -18.31 10.22
C SER A 418 -19.76 -17.31 10.16
N ILE A 419 -20.23 -16.94 8.98
CA ILE A 419 -21.57 -16.33 8.87
C ILE A 419 -22.59 -17.45 9.10
N GLY A 420 -23.58 -17.23 9.98
CA GLY A 420 -24.71 -18.15 10.09
C GLY A 420 -25.55 -18.08 8.80
N ASP A 421 -25.98 -19.23 8.28
CA ASP A 421 -26.78 -19.37 7.06
C ASP A 421 -27.91 -18.33 6.89
N ASP A 422 -28.50 -17.85 7.99
CA ASP A 422 -29.63 -16.92 7.99
C ASP A 422 -29.25 -15.45 7.71
N GLU A 423 -28.10 -14.96 8.18
CA GLU A 423 -27.65 -13.58 7.93
C GLU A 423 -27.18 -13.40 6.48
N GLU A 424 -26.47 -14.39 5.96
CA GLU A 424 -26.03 -14.42 4.57
C GLU A 424 -27.22 -14.44 3.59
N ARG A 425 -28.25 -15.25 3.91
CA ARG A 425 -29.52 -15.23 3.18
C ARG A 425 -30.17 -13.85 3.20
N THR A 426 -30.11 -13.15 4.33
CA THR A 426 -30.70 -11.82 4.49
C THR A 426 -29.97 -10.79 3.63
N HIS A 427 -28.63 -10.81 3.58
CA HIS A 427 -27.84 -9.93 2.71
C HIS A 427 -28.16 -10.12 1.24
N ILE A 428 -28.19 -11.36 0.78
CA ILE A 428 -28.44 -11.69 -0.63
C ILE A 428 -29.87 -11.38 -1.02
N SER A 429 -30.83 -11.63 -0.14
CA SER A 429 -32.23 -11.27 -0.34
C SER A 429 -32.40 -9.75 -0.43
N THR A 430 -31.67 -8.99 0.40
CA THR A 430 -31.69 -7.52 0.37
C THR A 430 -31.04 -6.97 -0.90
N LEU A 431 -29.89 -7.50 -1.31
CA LEU A 431 -29.24 -7.15 -2.57
C LEU A 431 -30.15 -7.46 -3.77
N SER A 432 -30.79 -8.63 -3.77
CA SER A 432 -31.79 -9.05 -4.75
C SER A 432 -32.94 -8.04 -4.84
N ALA A 433 -33.45 -7.55 -3.70
CA ALA A 433 -34.51 -6.54 -3.65
C ALA A 433 -34.03 -5.15 -4.15
N ILE A 434 -32.81 -4.74 -3.83
CA ILE A 434 -32.18 -3.51 -4.35
C ILE A 434 -32.07 -3.58 -5.88
N ILE A 435 -31.58 -4.70 -6.40
CA ILE A 435 -31.43 -4.96 -7.84
C ILE A 435 -32.77 -4.85 -8.55
N LYS A 436 -33.84 -5.45 -8.01
CA LYS A 436 -35.21 -5.32 -8.55
C LYS A 436 -35.72 -3.87 -8.55
N SER A 437 -35.30 -3.08 -7.58
CA SER A 437 -35.72 -1.68 -7.43
C SER A 437 -35.00 -0.74 -8.42
N CYS A 438 -33.91 -1.17 -9.06
CA CYS A 438 -33.07 -0.35 -9.93
C CYS A 438 -33.23 -0.75 -11.42
N PRO A 439 -34.31 -0.37 -12.11
CA PRO A 439 -34.64 -0.85 -13.47
C PRO A 439 -33.67 -0.37 -14.56
N GLN A 440 -32.79 0.57 -14.24
CA GLN A 440 -31.81 1.15 -15.16
C GLN A 440 -30.37 0.74 -14.81
N LEU A 441 -30.19 -0.22 -13.91
CA LEU A 441 -28.89 -0.76 -13.52
C LEU A 441 -28.20 -1.35 -14.75
N ARG A 442 -26.98 -0.88 -15.04
CA ARG A 442 -26.16 -1.31 -16.19
C ARG A 442 -24.96 -2.14 -15.79
N GLU A 443 -24.45 -1.92 -14.59
CA GLU A 443 -23.23 -2.53 -14.08
C GLU A 443 -23.47 -3.09 -12.68
N LEU A 444 -23.03 -4.32 -12.45
CA LEU A 444 -23.08 -4.95 -11.13
C LEU A 444 -21.72 -5.57 -10.83
N HIS A 445 -21.14 -5.16 -9.72
CA HIS A 445 -19.87 -5.64 -9.22
C HIS A 445 -20.06 -6.24 -7.84
N ILE A 446 -19.79 -7.53 -7.74
CA ILE A 446 -19.87 -8.30 -6.50
C ILE A 446 -18.47 -8.85 -6.23
N SER A 447 -17.85 -8.40 -5.15
CA SER A 447 -16.56 -8.90 -4.67
C SER A 447 -16.74 -9.79 -3.44
N ASP A 448 -15.88 -10.78 -3.29
CA ASP A 448 -15.85 -11.79 -2.22
C ASP A 448 -16.98 -12.82 -2.24
N HIS A 449 -17.01 -13.67 -1.20
CA HIS A 449 -17.73 -14.93 -1.17
C HIS A 449 -19.21 -14.75 -1.52
N LEU A 450 -19.64 -15.47 -2.56
CA LEU A 450 -21.03 -15.85 -2.69
C LEU A 450 -21.22 -17.19 -2.01
N PRO A 451 -22.30 -17.36 -1.23
CA PRO A 451 -22.58 -18.62 -0.57
C PRO A 451 -22.71 -19.75 -1.57
N LEU A 452 -22.65 -20.95 -0.99
CA LEU A 452 -23.16 -22.16 -1.59
C LEU A 452 -24.57 -21.95 -2.18
N PRO A 453 -24.96 -22.75 -3.20
CA PRO A 453 -26.29 -22.68 -3.79
C PRO A 453 -27.39 -22.71 -2.72
N SER A 454 -28.06 -21.57 -2.51
CA SER A 454 -29.14 -21.39 -1.52
C SER A 454 -30.40 -20.82 -2.18
N ALA A 455 -31.52 -20.85 -1.47
CA ALA A 455 -32.75 -20.20 -1.96
C ALA A 455 -32.54 -18.70 -2.23
N ALA A 456 -31.76 -18.02 -1.37
CA ALA A 456 -31.41 -16.61 -1.57
C ALA A 456 -30.56 -16.40 -2.84
N PHE A 457 -29.65 -17.31 -3.15
CA PHE A 457 -28.89 -17.26 -4.40
C PHE A 457 -29.79 -17.44 -5.63
N ALA A 458 -30.79 -18.34 -5.56
CA ALA A 458 -31.78 -18.49 -6.61
C ALA A 458 -32.59 -17.19 -6.81
N ASP A 459 -32.90 -16.47 -5.74
CA ASP A 459 -33.58 -15.17 -5.82
C ASP A 459 -32.71 -14.07 -6.41
N LEU A 460 -31.43 -14.00 -6.03
CA LEU A 460 -30.48 -13.08 -6.66
C LEU A 460 -30.36 -13.40 -8.16
N HIS A 461 -30.19 -14.67 -8.50
CA HIS A 461 -30.13 -15.13 -9.88
C HIS A 461 -31.39 -14.73 -10.67
N ASN A 462 -32.58 -15.00 -10.12
CA ASN A 462 -33.84 -14.58 -10.73
C ASN A 462 -33.91 -13.07 -10.95
N SER A 463 -33.39 -12.26 -10.01
CA SER A 463 -33.36 -10.79 -10.15
C SER A 463 -32.45 -10.34 -11.26
N LEU A 464 -31.28 -10.96 -11.41
CA LEU A 464 -30.38 -10.71 -12.54
C LEU A 464 -31.06 -11.06 -13.87
N THR A 465 -31.85 -12.14 -13.91
CA THR A 465 -32.56 -12.55 -15.13
C THR A 465 -33.66 -11.58 -15.58
N GLN A 466 -34.15 -10.75 -14.66
CA GLN A 466 -35.25 -9.82 -14.91
C GLN A 466 -34.78 -8.40 -15.24
N LEU A 467 -33.46 -8.15 -15.28
CA LEU A 467 -32.88 -6.83 -15.57
C LEU A 467 -32.33 -6.74 -17.01
N PRO A 468 -33.13 -6.32 -18.00
CA PRO A 468 -32.69 -6.22 -19.39
C PRO A 468 -31.65 -5.11 -19.62
N SER A 469 -31.52 -4.14 -18.70
CA SER A 469 -30.55 -3.05 -18.77
C SER A 469 -29.13 -3.45 -18.37
N LEU A 470 -28.99 -4.57 -17.64
CA LEU A 470 -27.72 -5.00 -17.10
C LEU A 470 -26.83 -5.52 -18.22
N SER A 471 -25.70 -4.84 -18.43
CA SER A 471 -24.80 -5.07 -19.57
C SER A 471 -23.38 -5.45 -19.15
N HIS A 472 -23.01 -5.17 -17.89
CA HIS A 472 -21.72 -5.52 -17.32
C HIS A 472 -21.94 -6.24 -16.00
N LEU A 473 -21.35 -7.43 -15.89
CA LEU A 473 -21.44 -8.27 -14.70
C LEU A 473 -20.05 -8.66 -14.24
N THR A 474 -19.71 -8.33 -13.01
CA THR A 474 -18.44 -8.70 -12.38
C THR A 474 -18.70 -9.45 -11.08
N PHE A 475 -18.22 -10.68 -11.00
CA PHE A 475 -18.11 -11.44 -9.77
C PHE A 475 -16.66 -11.84 -9.55
N SER A 476 -16.03 -11.34 -8.50
CA SER A 476 -14.61 -11.60 -8.20
C SER A 476 -14.47 -12.08 -6.78
N LEU A 477 -13.87 -13.26 -6.56
CA LEU A 477 -13.39 -13.63 -5.23
C LEU A 477 -12.10 -12.82 -4.99
N ALA A 478 -12.05 -11.95 -3.97
CA ALA A 478 -10.91 -11.06 -3.76
C ALA A 478 -9.75 -11.78 -3.06
N ASP A 479 -10.03 -12.90 -2.38
CA ASP A 479 -9.03 -13.56 -1.56
C ASP A 479 -8.24 -14.65 -2.28
N THR A 480 -6.93 -14.42 -2.43
CA THR A 480 -5.94 -15.41 -2.86
C THR A 480 -5.43 -16.28 -1.70
N TYR A 481 -5.83 -16.01 -0.45
CA TYR A 481 -5.42 -16.77 0.74
C TYR A 481 -6.32 -17.96 1.08
N TRP A 482 -7.15 -18.40 0.15
CA TRP A 482 -8.05 -19.53 0.38
C TRP A 482 -7.32 -20.89 0.29
N GLU A 483 -6.47 -21.19 1.26
CA GLU A 483 -5.76 -22.47 1.40
C GLU A 483 -6.68 -23.66 1.73
N PHE A 484 -7.99 -23.47 1.97
CA PHE A 484 -8.82 -24.51 2.62
C PHE A 484 -10.12 -24.98 1.96
N CYS A 485 -10.71 -24.30 0.96
CA CYS A 485 -11.72 -25.00 0.14
C CYS A 485 -11.02 -25.73 -0.98
N SER A 486 -10.70 -26.98 -0.68
CA SER A 486 -10.64 -28.00 -1.71
C SER A 486 -11.84 -27.80 -2.66
N PRO A 487 -11.64 -27.65 -3.98
CA PRO A 487 -12.69 -27.41 -4.98
C PRO A 487 -13.66 -28.59 -5.19
N LEU A 488 -13.84 -29.40 -4.14
CA LEU A 488 -14.52 -30.68 -4.12
C LEU A 488 -15.97 -30.61 -3.67
N GLU A 489 -16.48 -29.47 -3.21
CA GLU A 489 -17.83 -29.47 -2.63
C GLU A 489 -18.88 -28.84 -3.56
N HIS A 490 -18.63 -27.68 -4.20
CA HIS A 490 -19.69 -27.01 -4.98
C HIS A 490 -19.19 -26.19 -6.20
N SER A 491 -20.02 -26.14 -7.26
CA SER A 491 -19.81 -25.20 -8.38
C SER A 491 -20.19 -23.78 -7.97
N ILE A 492 -19.20 -22.94 -7.66
CA ILE A 492 -19.43 -21.53 -7.32
C ILE A 492 -19.66 -20.77 -8.63
N ASN A 493 -20.88 -20.24 -8.81
CA ASN A 493 -21.31 -19.40 -9.95
C ASN A 493 -21.60 -20.09 -11.29
N GLU A 494 -21.72 -21.42 -11.38
CA GLU A 494 -22.06 -22.10 -12.65
C GLU A 494 -23.39 -21.62 -13.25
N ALA A 495 -24.45 -21.54 -12.43
CA ALA A 495 -25.76 -21.06 -12.88
C ALA A 495 -25.69 -19.61 -13.37
N THR A 496 -24.98 -18.75 -12.63
CA THR A 496 -24.78 -17.33 -12.99
C THR A 496 -24.00 -17.19 -14.30
N LEU A 497 -22.95 -17.98 -14.51
CA LEU A 497 -22.21 -18.03 -15.77
C LEU A 497 -23.12 -18.47 -16.93
N LEU A 498 -23.84 -19.58 -16.76
CA LEU A 498 -24.79 -20.09 -17.76
C LEU A 498 -25.85 -19.04 -18.15
N HIS A 499 -26.39 -18.35 -17.16
CA HIS A 499 -27.34 -17.28 -17.39
C HIS A 499 -26.70 -16.08 -18.10
N ALA A 500 -25.56 -15.60 -17.62
CA ALA A 500 -24.83 -14.49 -18.25
C ALA A 500 -24.53 -14.80 -19.72
N LEU A 501 -24.16 -16.05 -20.03
CA LEU A 501 -23.90 -16.50 -21.40
C LEU A 501 -25.15 -16.56 -22.28
N THR A 502 -26.35 -16.66 -21.73
CA THR A 502 -27.61 -16.75 -22.51
C THR A 502 -28.34 -15.42 -22.67
N GLN A 503 -28.02 -14.39 -21.87
CA GLN A 503 -28.70 -13.10 -21.97
C GLN A 503 -28.13 -12.20 -23.06
N SER A 504 -29.03 -11.65 -23.88
CA SER A 504 -28.71 -10.72 -24.98
C SER A 504 -28.29 -9.31 -24.52
N SER A 505 -28.45 -9.00 -23.23
CA SER A 505 -28.10 -7.71 -22.65
C SER A 505 -26.62 -7.59 -22.29
N PHE A 506 -25.95 -8.68 -21.91
CA PHE A 506 -24.56 -8.63 -21.45
C PHE A 506 -23.57 -8.39 -22.59
N ARG A 507 -22.72 -7.37 -22.41
CA ARG A 507 -21.59 -7.06 -23.29
C ARG A 507 -20.25 -7.47 -22.69
N SER A 508 -20.17 -7.42 -21.36
CA SER A 508 -18.98 -7.78 -20.59
C SER A 508 -19.36 -8.65 -19.40
N VAL A 509 -18.66 -9.78 -19.26
CA VAL A 509 -18.83 -10.73 -18.16
C VAL A 509 -17.45 -11.01 -17.57
N ALA A 510 -17.28 -10.77 -16.27
CA ALA A 510 -16.08 -11.06 -15.51
C ALA A 510 -16.46 -11.92 -14.30
N LEU A 511 -15.94 -13.14 -14.20
CA LEU A 511 -16.39 -14.12 -13.19
C LEU A 511 -15.22 -14.92 -12.61
N THR A 512 -15.27 -15.20 -11.31
CA THR A 512 -14.57 -16.36 -10.73
C THR A 512 -15.46 -17.60 -10.80
N VAL A 513 -14.94 -18.66 -11.42
CA VAL A 513 -15.71 -19.89 -11.72
C VAL A 513 -14.98 -21.09 -11.17
N HIS A 514 -15.59 -21.78 -10.21
CA HIS A 514 -15.07 -23.04 -9.68
C HIS A 514 -15.98 -24.19 -10.12
N GLN A 515 -15.44 -25.20 -10.77
CA GLN A 515 -16.15 -26.42 -11.18
C GLN A 515 -16.10 -27.43 -10.04
N GLY A 516 -17.26 -27.89 -9.58
CA GLY A 516 -17.37 -28.93 -8.56
C GLY A 516 -17.02 -30.34 -9.09
N PRO A 517 -17.04 -31.36 -8.20
CA PRO A 517 -16.62 -32.73 -8.51
C PRO A 517 -17.55 -33.47 -9.48
N SER A 518 -18.73 -32.91 -9.78
CA SER A 518 -19.77 -33.52 -10.61
C SER A 518 -19.41 -33.69 -12.09
N GLY A 519 -18.18 -33.35 -12.49
CA GLY A 519 -17.70 -33.44 -13.87
C GLY A 519 -17.72 -32.10 -14.61
N PRO A 520 -17.34 -32.07 -15.91
CA PRO A 520 -17.32 -30.85 -16.72
C PRO A 520 -18.66 -30.13 -16.68
N LEU A 521 -18.66 -28.78 -16.68
CA LEU A 521 -19.89 -28.00 -16.73
C LEU A 521 -20.74 -28.52 -17.91
N HIS A 522 -21.98 -28.89 -17.61
CA HIS A 522 -22.92 -29.39 -18.61
C HIS A 522 -23.49 -28.21 -19.40
N LEU A 523 -22.63 -27.53 -20.15
CA LEU A 523 -23.04 -26.61 -21.21
C LEU A 523 -23.74 -27.45 -22.27
N ASN A 524 -25.05 -27.51 -22.20
CA ASN A 524 -25.89 -28.21 -23.16
C ASN A 524 -25.67 -27.54 -24.53
N PRO A 525 -25.31 -28.25 -25.61
CA PRO A 525 -25.00 -27.66 -26.92
C PRO A 525 -26.15 -26.85 -27.54
N VAL A 526 -27.34 -26.87 -26.92
CA VAL A 526 -28.54 -26.15 -27.35
C VAL A 526 -28.68 -24.76 -26.72
N TYR A 527 -27.84 -24.36 -25.74
CA TYR A 527 -27.96 -23.01 -25.16
C TYR A 527 -27.62 -21.96 -26.24
N PRO A 528 -28.59 -21.12 -26.67
CA PRO A 528 -28.32 -20.03 -27.60
C PRO A 528 -27.52 -18.98 -26.84
N CYS A 529 -26.21 -19.10 -26.91
CA CYS A 529 -25.35 -18.17 -26.22
C CYS A 529 -25.42 -16.83 -26.92
N SER A 530 -25.37 -15.78 -26.11
CA SER A 530 -25.64 -14.44 -26.56
C SER A 530 -24.53 -13.96 -27.49
N GLN A 531 -24.95 -13.47 -28.66
CA GLN A 531 -24.07 -12.79 -29.59
C GLN A 531 -23.68 -11.37 -29.12
N SER A 532 -24.19 -10.89 -27.98
CA SER A 532 -23.87 -9.57 -27.44
C SER A 532 -22.55 -9.53 -26.65
N ILE A 533 -22.06 -10.67 -26.16
CA ILE A 533 -20.87 -10.72 -25.32
C ILE A 533 -19.64 -10.43 -26.17
N THR A 534 -18.99 -9.30 -25.87
CA THR A 534 -17.76 -8.85 -26.52
C THR A 534 -16.54 -8.97 -25.62
N GLN A 535 -16.74 -9.09 -24.30
CA GLN A 535 -15.68 -9.26 -23.33
C GLN A 535 -16.05 -10.40 -22.37
N LEU A 536 -15.16 -11.38 -22.23
CA LEU A 536 -15.29 -12.47 -21.27
C LEU A 536 -13.99 -12.56 -20.46
N ARG A 537 -14.10 -12.40 -19.14
CA ARG A 537 -12.99 -12.54 -18.20
C ARG A 537 -13.30 -13.64 -17.19
N LEU A 538 -12.45 -14.65 -17.10
CA LEU A 538 -12.55 -15.68 -16.08
C LEU A 538 -11.32 -15.54 -15.16
N HIS A 539 -11.53 -15.10 -13.93
CA HIS A 539 -10.46 -14.88 -12.95
C HIS A 539 -10.42 -15.99 -11.93
N ASN A 540 -9.23 -16.49 -11.59
CA ASN A 540 -9.05 -17.59 -10.64
C ASN A 540 -9.91 -18.83 -10.98
N ALA A 541 -10.09 -19.12 -12.27
CA ALA A 541 -11.06 -20.12 -12.69
C ALA A 541 -10.51 -21.55 -12.49
N TYR A 542 -11.28 -22.36 -11.77
CA TYR A 542 -11.00 -23.77 -11.51
C TYR A 542 -11.93 -24.63 -12.37
N ILE A 543 -11.63 -24.76 -13.67
CA ILE A 543 -12.46 -25.49 -14.63
C ILE A 543 -11.64 -26.48 -15.47
N THR A 544 -12.26 -27.58 -15.92
CA THR A 544 -11.63 -28.53 -16.86
C THR A 544 -11.34 -27.88 -18.21
N THR A 545 -10.37 -28.41 -18.95
CA THR A 545 -10.13 -28.00 -20.34
C THR A 545 -11.39 -28.20 -21.20
N ALA A 546 -12.12 -29.30 -21.01
CA ALA A 546 -13.36 -29.56 -21.75
C ALA A 546 -14.43 -28.47 -21.50
N THR A 547 -14.62 -28.06 -20.25
CA THR A 547 -15.48 -26.93 -19.88
C THR A 547 -15.03 -25.64 -20.57
N LEU A 548 -13.74 -25.32 -20.47
CA LEU A 548 -13.18 -24.11 -21.08
C LEU A 548 -13.40 -24.06 -22.59
N CYS A 549 -13.14 -25.16 -23.30
CA CYS A 549 -13.37 -25.24 -24.74
C CYS A 549 -14.84 -25.00 -25.11
N LYS A 550 -15.78 -25.56 -24.33
CA LYS A 550 -17.21 -25.32 -24.53
C LYS A 550 -17.59 -23.85 -24.25
N LEU A 551 -17.01 -23.21 -23.23
CA LEU A 551 -17.22 -21.79 -22.95
C LEU A 551 -16.76 -20.90 -24.09
N ILE A 552 -15.59 -21.19 -24.66
CA ILE A 552 -15.04 -20.44 -25.81
C ILE A 552 -15.92 -20.63 -27.06
N ALA A 553 -16.41 -21.84 -27.30
CA ALA A 553 -17.35 -22.11 -28.39
C ALA A 553 -18.70 -21.39 -28.19
N ALA A 554 -19.10 -21.15 -26.94
CA ALA A 554 -20.32 -20.46 -26.57
C ALA A 554 -20.26 -18.93 -26.79
N VAL A 555 -19.10 -18.29 -26.93
CA VAL A 555 -19.01 -16.82 -27.10
C VAL A 555 -18.52 -16.40 -28.50
N PRO A 556 -19.33 -16.61 -29.57
CA PRO A 556 -18.88 -16.51 -30.96
C PRO A 556 -18.49 -15.10 -31.43
N ARG A 557 -18.72 -14.05 -30.62
CA ARG A 557 -18.40 -12.65 -30.95
C ARG A 557 -17.47 -11.97 -29.96
N VAL A 558 -16.82 -12.74 -29.08
CA VAL A 558 -15.87 -12.19 -28.12
C VAL A 558 -14.72 -11.50 -28.85
N ARG A 559 -14.37 -10.30 -28.39
CA ARG A 559 -13.25 -9.49 -28.87
C ARG A 559 -12.10 -9.49 -27.85
N ASP A 560 -12.43 -9.50 -26.57
CA ASP A 560 -11.49 -9.56 -25.45
C ASP A 560 -11.77 -10.79 -24.61
N LEU A 561 -10.86 -11.77 -24.66
CA LEU A 561 -10.93 -13.00 -23.89
C LEU A 561 -9.78 -13.01 -22.88
N ASP A 562 -10.09 -12.89 -21.59
CA ASP A 562 -9.14 -12.93 -20.48
C ASP A 562 -9.39 -14.17 -19.63
N LEU A 563 -8.42 -15.07 -19.58
CA LEU A 563 -8.53 -16.36 -18.90
C LEU A 563 -7.38 -16.48 -17.92
N CYS A 564 -7.66 -16.30 -16.63
CA CYS A 564 -6.75 -16.59 -15.53
C CYS A 564 -7.22 -17.87 -14.81
N LEU A 565 -6.52 -18.96 -15.04
CA LEU A 565 -6.88 -20.29 -14.56
C LEU A 565 -6.00 -20.70 -13.38
N VAL A 566 -6.55 -21.42 -12.41
CA VAL A 566 -5.78 -22.01 -11.31
C VAL A 566 -5.68 -23.52 -11.51
N ARG A 567 -4.51 -24.09 -11.29
CA ARG A 567 -4.18 -25.53 -11.46
C ARG A 567 -3.39 -26.04 -10.27
N TRP A 568 -3.76 -27.19 -9.74
CA TRP A 568 -3.11 -27.79 -8.57
C TRP A 568 -2.21 -28.96 -8.95
N ALA A 569 -0.99 -28.95 -8.41
CA ALA A 569 0.06 -29.91 -8.71
C ALA A 569 -0.03 -31.22 -7.91
N ASP A 570 -0.29 -31.10 -6.61
CA ASP A 570 0.15 -32.11 -5.64
C ASP A 570 -0.94 -32.90 -4.92
N SER A 571 -2.23 -32.54 -5.06
CA SER A 571 -3.27 -33.28 -4.35
C SER A 571 -3.93 -34.35 -5.24
N ASP A 572 -3.80 -35.62 -4.84
CA ASP A 572 -4.58 -36.72 -5.42
C ASP A 572 -6.09 -36.49 -5.31
N ARG A 573 -6.51 -35.60 -4.40
CA ARG A 573 -7.88 -35.14 -4.24
C ARG A 573 -8.34 -34.18 -5.36
N CYS A 574 -7.53 -33.22 -5.81
CA CYS A 574 -7.91 -32.26 -6.87
C CYS A 574 -7.74 -32.81 -8.29
N ARG A 575 -6.83 -33.79 -8.49
CA ARG A 575 -6.56 -34.42 -9.80
C ARG A 575 -7.79 -35.02 -10.49
N SER A 576 -8.83 -35.37 -9.74
CA SER A 576 -10.06 -35.97 -10.27
C SER A 576 -10.99 -34.98 -10.99
N VAL A 577 -10.91 -33.67 -10.66
CA VAL A 577 -11.89 -32.67 -11.12
C VAL A 577 -11.29 -31.76 -12.19
N VAL A 578 -10.13 -31.18 -11.93
CA VAL A 578 -9.40 -30.34 -12.88
C VAL A 578 -8.04 -31.01 -13.02
N GLY A 579 -7.83 -31.68 -14.16
CA GLY A 579 -6.57 -32.39 -14.41
C GLY A 579 -5.37 -31.47 -14.11
N PRO A 580 -4.20 -32.03 -13.75
CA PRO A 580 -3.03 -31.26 -13.27
C PRO A 580 -2.45 -30.29 -14.33
N ARG A 581 -3.09 -30.21 -15.49
CA ARG A 581 -2.52 -29.94 -16.79
C ARG A 581 -3.62 -29.35 -17.69
N LEU A 582 -3.45 -28.11 -18.14
CA LEU A 582 -4.27 -27.45 -19.16
C LEU A 582 -3.94 -27.96 -20.58
N ASP A 583 -4.89 -28.55 -21.29
CA ASP A 583 -4.66 -28.95 -22.69
C ASP A 583 -4.74 -27.72 -23.61
N VAL A 584 -3.61 -27.04 -23.79
CA VAL A 584 -3.49 -25.81 -24.58
C VAL A 584 -3.83 -26.05 -26.06
N ALA A 585 -3.54 -27.24 -26.58
CA ALA A 585 -3.87 -27.61 -27.95
C ALA A 585 -5.39 -27.65 -28.15
N ALA A 586 -6.12 -28.27 -27.22
CA ALA A 586 -7.57 -28.30 -27.24
C ALA A 586 -8.18 -26.89 -27.09
N VAL A 587 -7.62 -26.04 -26.21
CA VAL A 587 -8.06 -24.64 -26.05
C VAL A 587 -7.83 -23.85 -27.33
N GLY A 588 -6.65 -23.94 -27.93
CA GLY A 588 -6.33 -23.29 -29.20
C GLY A 588 -7.24 -23.74 -30.33
N ALA A 589 -7.49 -25.04 -30.45
CA ALA A 589 -8.44 -25.59 -31.42
C ALA A 589 -9.87 -25.07 -31.16
N ALA A 590 -10.30 -24.94 -29.91
CA ALA A 590 -11.62 -24.41 -29.56
C ALA A 590 -11.76 -22.92 -29.90
N VAL A 591 -10.74 -22.10 -29.65
CA VAL A 591 -10.72 -20.67 -30.07
C VAL A 591 -10.91 -20.54 -31.57
N VAL A 592 -10.30 -21.44 -32.34
CA VAL A 592 -10.26 -21.38 -33.81
C VAL A 592 -11.48 -21.95 -34.47
N ALA A 593 -11.98 -23.07 -33.94
CA ALA A 593 -13.23 -23.66 -34.40
C ALA A 593 -14.43 -22.77 -34.03
N SER A 594 -14.29 -21.91 -33.02
CA SER A 594 -15.31 -20.94 -32.63
C SER A 594 -15.39 -19.80 -33.66
N PRO A 595 -16.60 -19.29 -33.98
CA PRO A 595 -16.74 -18.05 -34.75
C PRO A 595 -16.02 -16.85 -34.11
N ALA A 596 -15.68 -16.95 -32.81
CA ALA A 596 -14.86 -15.99 -32.09
C ALA A 596 -13.51 -15.71 -32.77
N ALA A 597 -12.93 -16.68 -33.49
CA ALA A 597 -11.67 -16.49 -34.21
C ALA A 597 -11.73 -15.27 -35.15
N ALA A 598 -12.86 -15.04 -35.81
CA ALA A 598 -13.02 -13.92 -36.74
C ALA A 598 -13.18 -12.56 -36.03
N THR A 599 -13.47 -12.53 -34.73
CA THR A 599 -13.74 -11.29 -33.95
C THR A 599 -12.71 -11.01 -32.86
N LEU A 600 -11.92 -11.99 -32.44
CA LEU A 600 -10.98 -11.89 -31.33
C LEU A 600 -9.88 -10.87 -31.64
N GLU A 601 -9.78 -9.83 -30.81
CA GLU A 601 -8.78 -8.77 -30.91
C GLU A 601 -7.70 -8.87 -29.83
N ARG A 602 -8.09 -9.38 -28.65
CA ARG A 602 -7.21 -9.59 -27.50
C ARG A 602 -7.47 -10.95 -26.87
N LEU A 603 -6.39 -11.70 -26.66
CA LEU A 603 -6.37 -12.95 -25.91
C LEU A 603 -5.37 -12.84 -24.76
N ARG A 604 -5.84 -13.05 -23.55
CA ARG A 604 -5.00 -13.22 -22.36
C ARG A 604 -5.23 -14.60 -21.78
N LEU A 605 -4.16 -15.37 -21.61
CA LEU A 605 -4.19 -16.69 -20.99
C LEU A 605 -3.09 -16.77 -19.93
N ALA A 606 -3.50 -16.74 -18.66
CA ALA A 606 -2.67 -16.92 -17.49
C ALA A 606 -3.04 -18.23 -16.79
N VAL A 607 -2.04 -18.97 -16.32
CA VAL A 607 -2.25 -20.17 -15.50
C VAL A 607 -1.40 -20.02 -14.24
N VAL A 608 -2.07 -20.07 -13.09
CA VAL A 608 -1.44 -20.09 -11.78
C VAL A 608 -1.35 -21.55 -11.34
N TYR A 609 -0.14 -22.01 -11.08
CA TYR A 609 0.10 -23.34 -10.51
C TYR A 609 0.25 -23.23 -8.98
N GLU A 610 -0.52 -24.03 -8.26
CA GLU A 610 -0.49 -24.13 -6.80
C GLU A 610 -0.02 -25.53 -6.39
N THR A 611 0.98 -25.59 -5.52
CA THR A 611 1.50 -26.82 -4.91
C THR A 611 1.19 -26.76 -3.41
N HIS A 612 0.75 -27.89 -2.84
CA HIS A 612 0.63 -28.03 -1.38
C HIS A 612 1.93 -28.45 -0.73
N SER A 613 2.87 -28.97 -1.52
CA SER A 613 4.20 -29.29 -1.03
C SER A 613 5.16 -28.16 -1.41
N HIS A 614 5.95 -27.69 -0.44
CA HIS A 614 7.11 -26.85 -0.67
C HIS A 614 8.24 -27.57 -1.45
N MET A 615 8.00 -28.78 -1.96
CA MET A 615 9.05 -29.74 -2.27
C MET A 615 9.20 -30.13 -3.75
N ASP A 616 8.38 -29.66 -4.68
CA ASP A 616 8.64 -29.93 -6.10
C ASP A 616 8.30 -28.75 -7.02
N GLY A 617 9.29 -27.90 -7.27
CA GLY A 617 9.30 -26.91 -8.36
C GLY A 617 9.25 -27.51 -9.77
N GLN A 618 8.99 -28.82 -9.90
CA GLN A 618 8.83 -29.51 -11.19
C GLN A 618 7.38 -29.52 -11.71
N ALA A 619 6.40 -29.13 -10.89
CA ALA A 619 5.00 -29.34 -11.25
C ALA A 619 4.42 -28.33 -12.28
N GLY A 620 5.10 -27.22 -12.57
CA GLY A 620 4.69 -26.26 -13.60
C GLY A 620 5.11 -26.61 -15.03
N GLY A 621 5.96 -27.63 -15.21
CA GLY A 621 6.53 -27.94 -16.52
C GLY A 621 7.49 -29.12 -16.45
N GLY A 622 6.99 -30.30 -16.10
CA GLY A 622 7.81 -31.51 -16.12
C GLY A 622 8.53 -31.67 -17.46
N HIS A 623 9.76 -32.20 -17.42
CA HIS A 623 10.71 -32.28 -18.55
C HIS A 623 10.13 -32.81 -19.88
N ASP A 624 9.06 -33.61 -19.84
CA ASP A 624 8.47 -34.26 -21.01
C ASP A 624 7.12 -33.67 -21.48
N GLY A 625 6.62 -32.64 -20.80
CA GLY A 625 5.29 -32.13 -21.11
C GLY A 625 5.28 -31.24 -22.36
N GLN A 626 4.36 -31.50 -23.30
CA GLN A 626 4.14 -30.66 -24.48
C GLN A 626 3.28 -29.41 -24.10
N TRP A 627 3.85 -28.50 -23.30
CA TRP A 627 3.12 -27.40 -22.66
C TRP A 627 3.24 -26.10 -23.41
N GLY A 628 2.65 -25.98 -24.58
CA GLY A 628 2.56 -24.64 -25.15
C GLY A 628 1.79 -24.58 -26.46
N PRO A 629 1.13 -23.44 -26.73
CA PRO A 629 0.43 -23.30 -27.97
C PRO A 629 1.42 -23.33 -29.14
N PHE A 630 2.74 -23.19 -28.94
CA PHE A 630 3.80 -23.20 -29.98
C PHE A 630 4.31 -24.60 -30.36
N GLY A 631 3.63 -25.66 -29.93
CA GLY A 631 3.56 -26.91 -30.70
C GLY A 631 2.27 -27.05 -31.51
N THR A 632 1.37 -26.05 -31.43
CA THR A 632 -0.02 -26.05 -31.96
C THR A 632 -0.48 -24.67 -32.50
N PHE A 633 0.43 -23.77 -32.88
CA PHE A 633 0.08 -22.42 -33.36
C PHE A 633 -0.57 -22.31 -34.75
N PRO A 634 -0.68 -23.36 -35.60
CA PRO A 634 -1.51 -23.27 -36.80
C PRO A 634 -2.92 -22.75 -36.51
N SER A 635 -3.41 -23.02 -35.29
CA SER A 635 -4.69 -22.57 -34.77
C SER A 635 -4.80 -21.02 -34.78
N LEU A 636 -4.00 -20.28 -34.03
CA LEU A 636 -4.25 -18.83 -33.80
C LEU A 636 -4.07 -17.96 -35.06
N ARG A 637 -3.44 -18.47 -36.12
CA ARG A 637 -3.39 -17.79 -37.43
C ARG A 637 -4.78 -17.59 -38.06
N ALA A 638 -5.76 -18.42 -37.68
CA ALA A 638 -7.15 -18.22 -38.07
C ALA A 638 -7.78 -16.98 -37.41
N CYS A 639 -7.17 -16.45 -36.33
CA CYS A 639 -7.64 -15.26 -35.63
C CYS A 639 -7.13 -13.98 -36.31
N VAL A 640 -7.63 -13.69 -37.51
CA VAL A 640 -7.14 -12.60 -38.39
C VAL A 640 -7.24 -11.18 -37.79
N ARG A 641 -7.97 -11.00 -36.68
CA ARG A 641 -8.11 -9.72 -35.96
C ARG A 641 -7.28 -9.63 -34.69
N LEU A 642 -6.57 -10.70 -34.31
CA LEU A 642 -5.81 -10.75 -33.06
C LEU A 642 -4.67 -9.71 -33.12
N ARG A 643 -4.72 -8.73 -32.22
CA ARG A 643 -3.75 -7.63 -32.14
C ARG A 643 -2.94 -7.65 -30.85
N ALA A 644 -3.51 -8.21 -29.79
CA ALA A 644 -2.88 -8.34 -28.49
C ALA A 644 -2.92 -9.79 -28.02
N LEU A 645 -1.75 -10.34 -27.72
CA LEU A 645 -1.62 -11.65 -27.09
C LEU A 645 -0.85 -11.48 -25.78
N GLU A 646 -1.44 -11.93 -24.68
CA GLU A 646 -0.82 -11.95 -23.36
C GLU A 646 -0.82 -13.38 -22.83
N MET A 647 0.36 -13.95 -22.57
CA MET A 647 0.47 -15.33 -22.10
C MET A 647 1.54 -15.46 -21.01
N ALA A 648 1.33 -16.40 -20.09
CA ALA A 648 2.36 -16.81 -19.16
C ALA A 648 3.53 -17.51 -19.91
N PRO A 649 4.80 -17.30 -19.51
CA PRO A 649 5.97 -17.88 -20.18
C PRO A 649 5.90 -19.39 -20.35
N GLU A 650 5.37 -20.10 -19.36
CA GLU A 650 5.25 -21.55 -19.30
C GLU A 650 4.36 -22.07 -20.41
N LEU A 651 3.25 -21.35 -20.65
CA LEU A 651 2.38 -21.60 -21.78
C LEU A 651 3.10 -21.22 -23.06
N LEU A 652 3.79 -20.08 -23.10
CA LEU A 652 4.43 -19.61 -24.33
C LEU A 652 5.56 -20.53 -24.82
N LEU A 653 6.26 -21.26 -23.94
CA LEU A 653 7.51 -21.91 -24.32
C LEU A 653 7.42 -23.42 -24.55
N GLY A 654 6.28 -24.07 -24.31
CA GLY A 654 6.27 -25.54 -24.38
C GLY A 654 6.70 -26.20 -23.06
N GLY A 655 6.87 -25.42 -21.99
CA GLY A 655 7.66 -25.78 -20.80
C GLY A 655 9.06 -25.15 -20.79
N TRP A 656 9.74 -25.20 -19.64
CA TRP A 656 10.98 -24.44 -19.35
C TRP A 656 12.25 -24.88 -20.09
N ASN A 657 12.23 -26.01 -20.82
CA ASN A 657 13.43 -26.66 -21.36
C ASN A 657 13.35 -26.97 -22.87
N ARG A 658 12.51 -26.26 -23.62
CA ARG A 658 12.40 -26.47 -25.08
C ARG A 658 12.84 -25.24 -25.85
N ASP A 659 13.73 -25.46 -26.82
CA ASP A 659 14.01 -24.47 -27.86
C ASP A 659 12.71 -24.12 -28.58
N VAL A 660 12.36 -22.83 -28.59
CA VAL A 660 11.27 -22.30 -29.40
C VAL A 660 11.64 -22.46 -30.88
N LYS A 661 11.15 -23.53 -31.51
CA LYS A 661 11.43 -23.83 -32.92
C LYS A 661 10.39 -23.25 -33.89
N GLU A 662 9.30 -22.65 -33.40
CA GLU A 662 8.22 -22.14 -34.26
C GLU A 662 8.28 -20.61 -34.45
N ASP A 663 8.04 -20.19 -35.70
CA ASP A 663 8.06 -18.79 -36.13
C ASP A 663 6.72 -18.09 -35.84
N LEU A 664 6.79 -16.98 -35.09
CA LEU A 664 5.65 -16.10 -34.81
C LEU A 664 5.28 -15.19 -35.99
N GLY A 665 6.08 -15.22 -37.05
CA GLY A 665 5.81 -14.53 -38.31
C GLY A 665 4.41 -14.83 -38.83
N GLY A 666 3.69 -13.76 -39.19
CA GLY A 666 2.39 -13.83 -39.88
C GLY A 666 1.15 -13.65 -39.02
N LEU A 667 1.25 -13.49 -37.69
CA LEU A 667 0.08 -13.23 -36.83
C LEU A 667 -0.39 -11.76 -36.82
N GLY A 668 0.39 -10.82 -37.37
CA GLY A 668 0.02 -9.39 -37.40
C GLY A 668 -0.16 -8.75 -36.01
N LEU A 669 0.41 -9.34 -34.96
CA LEU A 669 0.31 -8.85 -33.59
C LEU A 669 0.91 -7.44 -33.47
N LYS A 670 0.18 -6.53 -32.83
CA LYS A 670 0.67 -5.19 -32.49
C LYS A 670 1.28 -5.13 -31.09
N ARG A 671 0.87 -6.05 -30.20
CA ARG A 671 1.32 -6.16 -28.82
C ARG A 671 1.43 -7.63 -28.45
N LEU A 672 2.62 -8.05 -28.05
CA LEU A 672 2.86 -9.30 -27.35
C LEU A 672 3.36 -8.93 -25.95
N GLU A 673 2.70 -9.44 -24.93
CA GLU A 673 3.06 -9.21 -23.54
C GLU A 673 3.25 -10.55 -22.83
N ILE A 674 4.38 -10.70 -22.15
CA ILE A 674 4.71 -11.90 -21.39
C ILE A 674 4.67 -11.47 -19.93
N LYS A 675 3.70 -12.01 -19.17
CA LYS A 675 3.54 -11.68 -17.74
C LYS A 675 3.82 -12.89 -16.87
N TRP A 676 4.64 -12.67 -15.86
CA TRP A 676 4.91 -13.61 -14.78
C TRP A 676 3.90 -13.39 -13.66
N PHE A 677 3.43 -14.47 -13.05
CA PHE A 677 2.38 -14.40 -12.03
C PHE A 677 2.83 -14.87 -10.63
N LYS A 678 4.15 -15.03 -10.38
CA LYS A 678 4.75 -15.31 -9.04
C LYS A 678 6.22 -14.89 -8.96
N ASP A 679 6.69 -14.57 -7.74
CA ASP A 679 8.07 -14.16 -7.38
C ASP A 679 9.12 -15.30 -7.38
N GLU A 680 8.82 -16.47 -7.95
CA GLU A 680 9.75 -17.61 -7.95
C GLU A 680 10.80 -17.48 -9.06
N VAL A 681 11.79 -16.62 -8.82
CA VAL A 681 12.92 -16.37 -9.74
C VAL A 681 14.03 -17.39 -9.51
N LYS A 682 13.83 -18.64 -9.96
CA LYS A 682 14.93 -19.58 -10.25
C LYS A 682 14.91 -19.92 -11.74
N GLY A 683 15.90 -19.41 -12.49
CA GLY A 683 16.08 -19.72 -13.93
C GLY A 683 15.93 -18.54 -14.90
N LEU A 684 15.87 -17.29 -14.42
CA LEU A 684 15.64 -16.09 -15.25
C LEU A 684 16.59 -15.98 -16.47
N ALA A 685 17.84 -16.43 -16.34
CA ALA A 685 18.85 -16.32 -17.40
C ALA A 685 18.51 -17.17 -18.64
N ASP A 686 18.07 -18.41 -18.45
CA ASP A 686 17.71 -19.31 -19.55
C ASP A 686 16.43 -18.83 -20.24
N VAL A 687 15.49 -18.31 -19.47
CA VAL A 687 14.20 -17.79 -19.97
C VAL A 687 14.38 -16.48 -20.75
N VAL A 688 15.27 -15.60 -20.31
CA VAL A 688 15.61 -14.37 -21.05
C VAL A 688 16.24 -14.70 -22.40
N ALA A 689 17.07 -15.76 -22.49
CA ALA A 689 17.65 -16.20 -23.75
C ALA A 689 16.58 -16.69 -24.73
N ASP A 690 15.59 -17.47 -24.27
CA ASP A 690 14.51 -17.97 -25.12
C ASP A 690 13.49 -16.89 -25.50
N ILE A 691 13.18 -15.94 -24.61
CA ILE A 691 12.38 -14.76 -24.93
C ILE A 691 13.08 -13.89 -25.98
N THR A 692 14.42 -13.75 -25.89
CA THR A 692 15.20 -13.00 -26.88
C THR A 692 15.13 -13.65 -28.27
N LYS A 693 15.12 -14.99 -28.36
CA LYS A 693 14.90 -15.72 -29.62
C LYS A 693 13.51 -15.44 -30.20
N VAL A 694 12.47 -15.49 -29.35
CA VAL A 694 11.07 -15.18 -29.71
C VAL A 694 10.93 -13.77 -30.26
N TYR A 695 11.48 -12.79 -29.55
CA TYR A 695 11.45 -11.38 -29.94
C TYR A 695 12.21 -11.14 -31.26
N SER A 696 13.33 -11.84 -31.46
CA SER A 696 14.13 -11.76 -32.69
C SER A 696 13.46 -12.41 -33.91
N SER A 697 12.56 -13.39 -33.72
CA SER A 697 11.71 -13.93 -34.80
C SER A 697 10.61 -12.93 -35.18
N LEU A 698 9.95 -12.31 -34.20
CA LEU A 698 8.92 -11.28 -34.44
C LEU A 698 9.47 -10.07 -35.21
N ARG A 699 10.66 -9.58 -34.82
CA ARG A 699 11.28 -8.39 -35.43
C ARG A 699 11.77 -8.61 -36.86
N ARG A 700 12.05 -9.87 -37.26
CA ARG A 700 12.45 -10.20 -38.64
C ARG A 700 11.27 -10.21 -39.62
N ASN A 701 10.04 -10.27 -39.11
CA ASN A 701 8.81 -10.48 -39.88
C ASN A 701 7.81 -9.31 -39.78
N ALA A 702 8.14 -8.26 -39.03
CA ALA A 702 7.45 -6.96 -39.00
C ALA A 702 8.18 -5.98 -39.94
#